data_AF-A0AAJ0CCQ5-F1
#
_entry.id   AF-A0AAJ0CCQ5-F1
#
_cell.length_a   1.000
_cell.length_b   1.000
_cell.length_c   1.000
_cell.angle_alpha   90.00
_cell.angle_beta   90.00
_cell.angle_gamma   90.00
#
_symmetry.space_group_name_H-M   'P 1'
#
loop_
_entity.id
_entity.type
_entity.pdbx_description
1 polymer ?
#
loop_
_entity_poly.entity_id
_entity_poly.type
_entity_poly.pdbx_seq_one_letter_code
_entity_poly.pdbx_strand_id
1 'polypeptide(L)'
;MIEIYIHSYPAPPKIPELATISSDDGEELETKRRDWPVEICIDGFSPITALIKDPFVEADYSTVFEEYLRSSDQPRWSSQSLVPDETGPGLSVDEISLAEERIGQYGISLFNQLNEQASLFRNGIYNAQIYVVEHHDSDLTNRNVGGVHCLAWELLESVQIQDKPKLHLRVTRLSDFPARRHLCLPPTAQRLTDVQADPNATFKILLVIARDFSHKGAERDPEPDLAQWPLMNLQRRLRSRLTLEIVRPGSLEELEWHLQVRAEQNIIFNLVHFDLHGRIIRDGAGGAVPWLLFAKKHAATDSGVSIPRTQLVDAEYVAEVLARFQVENVVLNACLSAYNRSGPATNLAHIFLRYGIANVSAMWFYVHWKTVATYVQAFYDRLLIKGLPFHTAAQRAREALREQPTVLTGRTYQDFFLCVNYARNEHTADSVVREVSPSPSARSHDSATSTSVNSVKSIRSGLLAKTSPRIAESLILGDEPIMRLQLHLLELEFKLMTCKIVYASAMDQNDSNLEATMDKMINMWLSTNLIDEVHFYKAKDFGRRKMLSANVAVSPREKRTRASTSGPLQRWFPRSIGSLRQTLHIVREVDSVVDPGYHFDEQENQRYGERQFLAQEGLQKFATKLHEDGHSYLIFLGSQNEQWWGTNLKYLQGAWWLNGPWGFTVHTRYVPDAKRSVGLGKRQPIGLEVG
;
A
#
# COMPACT_ATOMS: atom_id res chain seq x y z
N MET A 1 -28.69 17.15 -2.76
CA MET A 1 -27.59 17.16 -1.78
C MET A 1 -27.27 18.62 -1.55
N ILE A 2 -26.99 19.04 -0.33
CA ILE A 2 -26.53 20.41 -0.06
C ILE A 2 -25.01 20.40 0.02
N GLU A 3 -24.34 21.37 -0.60
CA GLU A 3 -22.91 21.59 -0.42
C GLU A 3 -22.69 22.72 0.59
N ILE A 4 -21.72 22.51 1.48
CA ILE A 4 -21.36 23.42 2.56
C ILE A 4 -19.84 23.55 2.53
N TYR A 5 -19.33 24.75 2.30
CA TYR A 5 -17.91 25.05 2.28
C TYR A 5 -17.54 25.81 3.55
N ILE A 6 -16.54 25.33 4.29
CA ILE A 6 -16.03 25.93 5.52
C ILE A 6 -14.62 26.42 5.21
N HIS A 7 -14.49 27.70 4.88
CA HIS A 7 -13.21 28.33 4.54
C HIS A 7 -12.48 28.80 5.80
N SER A 8 -11.19 28.48 5.90
CA SER A 8 -10.31 28.93 6.96
C SER A 8 -8.98 29.43 6.40
N TYR A 9 -8.46 30.48 7.00
CA TYR A 9 -7.14 31.04 6.72
C TYR A 9 -6.27 30.75 7.96
N PRO A 10 -5.16 29.98 7.85
CA PRO A 10 -4.29 29.66 8.98
C PRO A 10 -3.72 30.92 9.63
N ALA A 11 -4.31 31.30 10.76
CA ALA A 11 -3.82 32.30 11.68
C ALA A 11 -3.41 31.61 12.99
N PRO A 12 -2.51 32.19 13.79
CA PRO A 12 -2.25 31.70 15.14
C PRO A 12 -3.59 31.56 15.89
N PRO A 13 -3.87 30.41 16.54
CA PRO A 13 -5.15 30.22 17.22
C PRO A 13 -5.33 31.33 18.24
N LYS A 14 -6.47 32.03 18.17
CA LYS A 14 -6.74 33.15 19.06
C LYS A 14 -7.07 32.61 20.45
N ILE A 15 -6.05 32.55 21.31
CA ILE A 15 -6.26 32.51 22.75
C ILE A 15 -6.97 33.83 23.10
N PRO A 16 -8.14 33.83 23.77
CA PRO A 16 -8.83 35.06 24.13
C PRO A 16 -7.93 35.97 24.96
N GLU A 17 -7.73 37.21 24.51
CA GLU A 17 -6.92 38.19 25.23
C GLU A 17 -7.54 38.50 26.59
N LEU A 18 -6.68 38.59 27.61
CA LEU A 18 -6.93 39.49 28.72
C LEU A 18 -5.63 40.16 29.16
N ALA A 19 -5.78 41.40 29.58
CA ALA A 19 -4.67 42.31 29.85
C ALA A 19 -3.76 41.81 30.98
N THR A 20 -2.44 41.85 30.74
CA THR A 20 -1.37 42.01 31.74
C THR A 20 -1.49 41.24 33.07
N ILE A 21 -0.63 40.23 33.31
CA ILE A 21 0.35 40.15 34.44
C ILE A 21 0.87 38.72 34.73
N SER A 22 2.18 38.65 35.04
CA SER A 22 2.89 37.60 35.82
C SER A 22 3.22 36.24 35.17
N SER A 23 4.14 35.52 35.82
CA SER A 23 4.99 34.47 35.24
C SER A 23 4.68 33.07 35.77
N ASP A 24 3.40 32.72 35.88
CA ASP A 24 2.93 31.42 36.40
C ASP A 24 2.15 30.59 35.34
N ASP A 25 2.05 31.10 34.10
CA ASP A 25 1.15 30.65 33.02
C ASP A 25 1.40 29.25 32.43
N GLY A 26 2.24 28.41 33.05
CA GLY A 26 2.58 27.07 32.56
C GLY A 26 1.37 26.13 32.53
N GLU A 27 0.61 26.09 33.63
CA GLU A 27 -0.59 25.23 33.74
C GLU A 27 -1.82 25.85 33.06
N GLU A 28 -1.88 27.19 32.92
CA GLU A 28 -3.06 27.88 32.39
C GLU A 28 -3.21 27.75 30.87
N LEU A 29 -2.14 27.38 30.14
CA LEU A 29 -2.21 27.09 28.71
C LEU A 29 -2.82 25.71 28.38
N GLU A 30 -2.65 24.70 29.24
CA GLU A 30 -3.09 23.32 28.95
C GLU A 30 -4.62 23.15 28.97
N THR A 31 -5.33 24.07 29.63
CA THR A 31 -6.81 24.02 29.79
C THR A 31 -7.57 24.81 28.73
N LYS A 32 -6.90 25.59 27.88
CA LYS A 32 -7.54 26.47 26.90
C LYS A 32 -7.78 25.75 25.57
N ARG A 33 -9.04 25.69 25.16
CA ARG A 33 -9.46 25.19 23.84
C ARG A 33 -9.09 26.19 22.74
N ARG A 34 -8.76 25.65 21.56
CA ARG A 34 -8.32 26.43 20.39
C ARG A 34 -9.53 26.80 19.54
N ASP A 35 -9.59 28.04 19.06
CA ASP A 35 -10.70 28.57 18.27
C ASP A 35 -10.18 29.13 16.92
N TRP A 36 -10.84 28.77 15.80
CA TRP A 36 -10.52 29.26 14.45
C TRP A 36 -11.65 30.09 13.86
N PRO A 37 -11.36 31.29 13.31
CA PRO A 37 -12.31 32.01 12.48
C PRO A 37 -12.50 31.25 11.16
N VAL A 38 -13.76 31.11 10.73
CA VAL A 38 -14.12 30.50 9.45
C VAL A 38 -15.19 31.31 8.74
N GLU A 39 -15.28 31.12 7.42
CA GLU A 39 -16.38 31.60 6.59
C GLU A 39 -17.15 30.39 6.06
N ILE A 40 -18.42 30.27 6.43
CA ILE A 40 -19.30 29.17 6.04
C ILE A 40 -20.16 29.62 4.86
N CYS A 41 -19.90 29.02 3.69
CA CYS A 41 -20.64 29.24 2.46
C CYS A 41 -21.58 28.06 2.20
N ILE A 42 -22.79 28.34 1.72
CA ILE A 42 -23.83 27.37 1.40
C ILE A 42 -24.45 27.77 0.06
N ASP A 43 -24.70 26.82 -0.83
CA ASP A 43 -25.29 27.11 -2.14
C ASP A 43 -26.58 27.95 -2.03
N GLY A 44 -26.54 29.15 -2.62
CA GLY A 44 -27.67 30.08 -2.65
C GLY A 44 -27.85 30.97 -1.41
N PHE A 45 -26.92 30.94 -0.45
CA PHE A 45 -26.94 31.81 0.74
C PHE A 45 -25.71 32.72 0.79
N SER A 46 -25.83 33.86 1.47
CA SER A 46 -24.67 34.72 1.76
C SER A 46 -23.70 34.01 2.72
N PRO A 47 -22.37 34.21 2.57
CA PRO A 47 -21.39 33.65 3.50
C PRO A 47 -21.62 34.11 4.94
N ILE A 48 -21.36 33.20 5.89
CA ILE A 48 -21.56 33.43 7.33
C ILE A 48 -20.19 33.33 8.01
N THR A 49 -19.71 34.43 8.59
CA THR A 49 -18.52 34.39 9.45
C THR A 49 -18.84 33.73 10.78
N ALA A 50 -18.00 32.78 11.16
CA ALA A 50 -18.22 31.85 12.27
C ALA A 50 -16.91 31.62 13.04
N LEU A 51 -17.02 31.02 14.23
CA LEU A 51 -15.88 30.64 15.05
C LEU A 51 -16.02 29.17 15.46
N ILE A 52 -15.17 28.30 14.91
CA ILE A 52 -15.15 26.88 15.26
C ILE A 52 -14.20 26.68 16.42
N LYS A 53 -14.72 26.10 17.49
CA LYS A 53 -14.04 25.76 18.73
C LYS A 53 -13.66 24.30 18.75
N ASP A 54 -12.41 24.01 19.11
CA ASP A 54 -11.95 22.65 19.38
C ASP A 54 -12.83 22.02 20.47
N PRO A 55 -13.50 20.89 20.22
CA PRO A 55 -14.26 20.18 21.25
C PRO A 55 -13.38 19.68 22.41
N PHE A 56 -12.07 19.57 22.20
CA PHE A 56 -11.07 19.03 23.12
C PHE A 56 -10.00 20.07 23.49
N VAL A 57 -9.37 19.90 24.66
CA VAL A 57 -8.09 20.57 24.99
C VAL A 57 -6.89 19.72 24.54
N GLU A 58 -5.67 20.25 24.53
CA GLU A 58 -4.50 19.50 24.02
C GLU A 58 -4.30 18.16 24.74
N ALA A 59 -4.45 18.14 26.07
CA ALA A 59 -4.34 16.92 26.89
C ALA A 59 -5.36 15.83 26.52
N ASP A 60 -6.54 16.21 26.01
CA ASP A 60 -7.56 15.26 25.56
C ASP A 60 -7.11 14.49 24.31
N TYR A 61 -6.29 15.08 23.44
CA TYR A 61 -5.80 14.37 22.26
C TYR A 61 -4.84 13.24 22.63
N SER A 62 -4.00 13.44 23.65
CA SER A 62 -3.13 12.38 24.16
C SER A 62 -3.94 11.30 24.90
N THR A 63 -4.81 11.69 25.82
CA THR A 63 -5.53 10.75 26.71
C THR A 63 -6.73 10.06 26.05
N VAL A 64 -7.41 10.71 25.11
CA VAL A 64 -8.58 10.14 24.42
C VAL A 64 -8.20 9.53 23.08
N PHE A 65 -7.51 10.27 22.19
CA PHE A 65 -7.20 9.73 20.86
C PHE A 65 -5.93 8.87 20.88
N GLU A 66 -4.77 9.38 21.28
CA GLU A 66 -3.52 8.62 21.16
C GLU A 66 -3.52 7.35 22.02
N GLU A 67 -4.03 7.41 23.25
CA GLU A 67 -4.04 6.25 24.15
C GLU A 67 -5.07 5.18 23.73
N TYR A 68 -6.29 5.56 23.38
CA TYR A 68 -7.29 4.66 22.78
C TYR A 68 -6.73 3.96 21.54
N LEU A 69 -6.12 4.72 20.63
CA LEU A 69 -5.63 4.19 19.36
C LEU A 69 -4.40 3.30 19.55
N ARG A 70 -3.45 3.66 20.43
CA ARG A 70 -2.35 2.78 20.82
C ARG A 70 -2.85 1.51 21.52
N SER A 71 -3.90 1.59 22.34
CA SER A 71 -4.51 0.41 22.97
C SER A 71 -5.19 -0.53 21.95
N SER A 72 -5.63 0.00 20.81
CA SER A 72 -6.16 -0.80 19.69
C SER A 72 -5.08 -1.41 18.80
N ASP A 73 -3.86 -0.85 18.80
CA ASP A 73 -2.73 -1.43 18.05
C ASP A 73 -1.89 -2.40 18.91
N GLN A 74 -1.74 -2.14 20.22
CA GLN A 74 -0.95 -2.97 21.14
C GLN A 74 -1.78 -4.07 21.83
N PRO A 75 -1.32 -5.34 21.80
CA PRO A 75 -1.99 -6.42 22.54
C PRO A 75 -1.55 -6.46 24.00
N ARG A 76 -2.49 -6.58 24.93
CA ARG A 76 -2.22 -6.85 26.36
C ARG A 76 -1.65 -8.27 26.58
N TRP A 77 -0.34 -8.48 26.45
CA TRP A 77 0.33 -9.71 26.90
C TRP A 77 1.74 -9.44 27.48
N SER A 78 1.92 -9.77 28.77
CA SER A 78 3.24 -9.94 29.39
C SER A 78 3.72 -11.39 29.20
N SER A 79 5.02 -11.62 29.03
CA SER A 79 5.57 -12.93 28.64
C SER A 79 5.60 -13.99 29.75
N GLN A 80 4.86 -13.81 30.85
CA GLN A 80 4.96 -14.65 32.06
C GLN A 80 3.63 -15.17 32.62
N SER A 81 2.47 -14.91 31.98
CA SER A 81 1.21 -15.52 32.42
C SER A 81 0.24 -15.82 31.28
N LEU A 82 -0.49 -16.94 31.40
CA LEU A 82 -1.62 -17.31 30.53
C LEU A 82 -2.97 -16.76 31.04
N VAL A 83 -2.91 -15.83 31.99
CA VAL A 83 -4.05 -15.02 32.47
C VAL A 83 -3.87 -13.61 31.90
N PRO A 84 -4.94 -12.94 31.41
CA PRO A 84 -4.86 -11.53 31.03
C PRO A 84 -4.36 -10.70 32.22
N ASP A 85 -3.26 -10.01 32.01
CA ASP A 85 -2.66 -9.17 33.04
C ASP A 85 -3.48 -7.87 33.13
N GLU A 86 -4.30 -7.75 34.17
CA GLU A 86 -5.07 -6.52 34.44
C GLU A 86 -4.14 -5.34 34.83
N THR A 87 -2.85 -5.60 35.08
CA THR A 87 -1.89 -4.62 35.60
C THR A 87 -0.91 -4.03 34.57
N GLY A 88 -1.05 -4.38 33.29
CA GLY A 88 -0.30 -3.74 32.19
C GLY A 88 -0.77 -2.30 31.90
N PRO A 89 0.10 -1.41 31.35
CA PRO A 89 -0.19 0.01 31.15
C PRO A 89 -1.06 0.26 29.91
N GLY A 90 -2.30 -0.19 29.94
CA GLY A 90 -3.28 0.07 28.88
C GLY A 90 -4.68 0.26 29.47
N LEU A 91 -5.49 1.09 28.80
CA LEU A 91 -6.85 1.46 29.21
C LEU A 91 -7.72 0.23 29.52
N SER A 92 -8.37 0.24 30.67
CA SER A 92 -9.39 -0.70 31.11
C SER A 92 -10.61 -0.68 30.18
N VAL A 93 -11.49 -1.69 30.31
CA VAL A 93 -12.72 -1.79 29.51
C VAL A 93 -13.61 -0.55 29.67
N ASP A 94 -13.63 0.04 30.87
CA ASP A 94 -14.39 1.23 31.20
C ASP A 94 -13.76 2.49 30.60
N GLU A 95 -12.43 2.64 30.68
CA GLU A 95 -11.70 3.76 30.07
C GLU A 95 -11.78 3.77 28.53
N ILE A 96 -11.74 2.59 27.88
CA ILE A 96 -11.97 2.47 26.43
C ILE A 96 -13.40 2.92 26.07
N SER A 97 -14.38 2.59 26.91
CA SER A 97 -15.79 2.99 26.71
C SER A 97 -15.99 4.50 26.91
N LEU A 98 -15.33 5.07 27.92
CA LEU A 98 -15.31 6.50 28.17
C LEU A 98 -14.62 7.26 27.02
N ALA A 99 -13.53 6.74 26.48
CA ALA A 99 -12.88 7.30 25.30
C ALA A 99 -13.84 7.31 24.08
N GLU A 100 -14.51 6.19 23.80
CA GLU A 100 -15.50 6.07 22.73
C GLU A 100 -16.69 7.04 22.90
N GLU A 101 -17.18 7.24 24.13
CA GLU A 101 -18.19 8.25 24.43
C GLU A 101 -17.66 9.66 24.14
N ARG A 102 -16.46 10.01 24.62
CA ARG A 102 -15.84 11.33 24.37
C ARG A 102 -15.60 11.59 22.88
N ILE A 103 -15.23 10.56 22.11
CA ILE A 103 -15.13 10.62 20.63
C ILE A 103 -16.50 10.88 20.00
N GLY A 104 -17.57 10.24 20.47
CA GLY A 104 -18.93 10.53 20.04
C GLY A 104 -19.35 11.97 20.33
N GLN A 105 -19.08 12.45 21.56
CA GLN A 105 -19.38 13.83 21.98
C GLN A 105 -18.56 14.88 21.20
N TYR A 106 -17.33 14.57 20.78
CA TYR A 106 -16.55 15.42 19.88
C TYR A 106 -17.31 15.67 18.56
N GLY A 107 -17.79 14.60 17.92
CA GLY A 107 -18.56 14.71 16.66
C GLY A 107 -19.86 15.50 16.83
N ILE A 108 -20.60 15.23 17.91
CA ILE A 108 -21.84 15.97 18.25
C ILE A 108 -21.53 17.45 18.50
N SER A 109 -20.44 17.77 19.20
CA SER A 109 -20.03 19.16 19.47
C SER A 109 -19.71 19.92 18.18
N LEU A 110 -18.95 19.34 17.25
CA LEU A 110 -18.73 19.96 15.94
C LEU A 110 -20.03 20.17 15.16
N PHE A 111 -20.94 19.17 15.17
CA PHE A 111 -22.23 19.30 14.50
C PHE A 111 -23.07 20.45 15.07
N ASN A 112 -23.15 20.55 16.40
CA ASN A 112 -23.94 21.58 17.07
C ASN A 112 -23.40 22.98 16.74
N GLN A 113 -22.08 23.19 16.78
CA GLN A 113 -21.47 24.46 16.40
C GLN A 113 -21.84 24.89 14.98
N LEU A 114 -21.73 23.97 14.01
CA LEU A 114 -22.12 24.22 12.61
C LEU A 114 -23.63 24.51 12.46
N ASN A 115 -24.47 23.74 13.15
CA ASN A 115 -25.93 23.88 13.07
C ASN A 115 -26.43 25.17 13.73
N GLU A 116 -25.87 25.56 14.88
CA GLU A 116 -26.23 26.77 15.62
C GLU A 116 -25.80 28.04 14.87
N GLN A 117 -24.57 28.08 14.36
CA GLN A 117 -24.00 29.30 13.75
C GLN A 117 -24.61 29.64 12.40
N ALA A 118 -25.04 28.64 11.62
CA ALA A 118 -25.51 28.85 10.24
C ALA A 118 -26.90 28.24 9.93
N SER A 119 -27.59 27.63 10.90
CA SER A 119 -28.92 27.01 10.71
C SER A 119 -28.96 26.04 9.51
N LEU A 120 -27.85 25.33 9.28
CA LEU A 120 -27.52 24.61 8.05
C LEU A 120 -28.54 23.53 7.69
N PHE A 121 -28.98 22.77 8.69
CA PHE A 121 -29.70 21.52 8.50
C PHE A 121 -31.21 21.70 8.70
N ARG A 122 -31.82 22.57 7.89
CA ARG A 122 -33.28 22.78 7.89
C ARG A 122 -34.04 21.48 7.54
N ASN A 123 -35.28 21.38 8.02
CA ASN A 123 -36.15 20.23 7.78
C ASN A 123 -36.27 19.90 6.27
N GLY A 124 -36.01 18.63 5.91
CA GLY A 124 -36.04 18.15 4.53
C GLY A 124 -34.67 17.90 3.89
N ILE A 125 -33.57 18.34 4.52
CA ILE A 125 -32.21 17.98 4.09
C ILE A 125 -31.84 16.61 4.65
N TYR A 126 -31.52 15.66 3.76
CA TYR A 126 -31.14 14.29 4.11
C TYR A 126 -29.69 13.93 3.73
N ASN A 127 -29.03 14.73 2.89
CA ASN A 127 -27.66 14.47 2.45
C ASN A 127 -26.92 15.80 2.30
N ALA A 128 -25.83 15.97 3.05
CA ALA A 128 -24.95 17.14 2.98
C ALA A 128 -23.50 16.70 2.71
N GLN A 129 -22.85 17.43 1.82
CA GLN A 129 -21.43 17.32 1.52
C GLN A 129 -20.73 18.54 2.11
N ILE A 130 -19.78 18.30 3.02
CA ILE A 130 -19.02 19.33 3.72
C ILE A 130 -17.61 19.36 3.14
N TYR A 131 -17.22 20.51 2.62
CA TYR A 131 -15.87 20.81 2.15
C TYR A 131 -15.19 21.69 3.18
N VAL A 132 -14.15 21.18 3.84
CA VAL A 132 -13.34 21.96 4.77
C VAL A 132 -12.16 22.51 3.98
N VAL A 133 -12.15 23.81 3.72
CA VAL A 133 -11.17 24.50 2.86
C VAL A 133 -10.18 25.27 3.72
N GLU A 134 -8.89 25.01 3.54
CA GLU A 134 -7.80 25.73 4.22
C GLU A 134 -6.93 26.44 3.17
N HIS A 135 -6.81 27.77 3.27
CA HIS A 135 -6.08 28.61 2.30
C HIS A 135 -4.69 28.98 2.82
N HIS A 136 -3.63 28.57 2.11
CA HIS A 136 -2.25 28.81 2.54
C HIS A 136 -1.60 29.95 1.74
N ASP A 137 -1.60 31.17 2.28
CA ASP A 137 -1.18 32.39 1.56
C ASP A 137 0.29 32.46 1.10
N SER A 138 1.16 31.52 1.52
CA SER A 138 2.56 31.47 1.05
C SER A 138 3.18 30.07 1.12
N ASP A 139 4.17 29.79 0.25
CA ASP A 139 5.01 28.58 0.32
C ASP A 139 5.75 28.45 1.68
N LEU A 140 6.03 29.59 2.32
CA LEU A 140 6.61 29.71 3.67
C LEU A 140 5.50 29.75 4.73
N THR A 141 4.68 28.70 4.79
CA THR A 141 3.78 28.49 5.93
C THR A 141 4.60 28.56 7.22
N ASN A 142 4.24 29.51 8.10
CA ASN A 142 4.84 29.60 9.42
C ASN A 142 4.57 28.26 10.13
N ARG A 143 5.64 27.48 10.36
CA ARG A 143 5.54 26.05 10.73
C ARG A 143 4.65 25.80 11.94
N ASN A 144 4.50 26.81 12.79
CA ASN A 144 3.80 26.78 14.07
C ASN A 144 2.30 27.19 13.97
N VAL A 145 1.79 27.56 12.80
CA VAL A 145 0.42 28.07 12.62
C VAL A 145 -0.51 26.95 12.12
N GLY A 146 -1.15 26.25 13.05
CA GLY A 146 -2.11 25.18 12.78
C GLY A 146 -3.48 25.70 12.32
N GLY A 147 -3.91 25.28 11.13
CA GLY A 147 -5.25 25.56 10.60
C GLY A 147 -6.33 24.60 11.08
N VAL A 148 -7.56 24.82 10.60
CA VAL A 148 -8.76 24.10 11.04
C VAL A 148 -8.77 22.62 10.63
N HIS A 149 -7.89 22.19 9.70
CA HIS A 149 -7.65 20.78 9.37
C HIS A 149 -7.08 19.95 10.53
N CYS A 150 -6.68 20.54 11.66
CA CYS A 150 -6.28 19.75 12.83
C CYS A 150 -7.44 19.07 13.59
N LEU A 151 -8.70 19.37 13.25
CA LEU A 151 -9.89 18.78 13.87
C LEU A 151 -10.30 17.44 13.24
N ALA A 152 -10.97 16.58 14.03
CA ALA A 152 -11.51 15.28 13.63
C ALA A 152 -12.79 15.37 12.77
N TRP A 153 -12.74 16.10 11.65
CA TRP A 153 -13.92 16.39 10.82
C TRP A 153 -14.70 15.14 10.39
N GLU A 154 -14.01 14.04 10.10
CA GLU A 154 -14.59 12.76 9.69
C GLU A 154 -15.58 12.19 10.72
N LEU A 155 -15.48 12.56 12.01
CA LEU A 155 -16.47 12.17 13.03
C LEU A 155 -17.88 12.70 12.73
N LEU A 156 -18.01 13.81 11.99
CA LEU A 156 -19.32 14.30 11.51
C LEU A 156 -20.06 13.24 10.69
N GLU A 157 -19.34 12.36 9.99
CA GLU A 157 -19.97 11.33 9.14
C GLU A 157 -20.74 10.28 9.94
N SER A 158 -20.43 10.07 11.24
CA SER A 158 -21.11 9.10 12.12
C SER A 158 -22.13 9.70 13.08
N VAL A 159 -22.28 11.03 13.14
CA VAL A 159 -23.17 11.67 14.11
C VAL A 159 -24.62 11.29 13.86
N GLN A 160 -25.28 10.72 14.86
CA GLN A 160 -26.70 10.39 14.83
C GLN A 160 -27.50 11.48 15.55
N ILE A 161 -28.29 12.23 14.79
CA ILE A 161 -29.10 13.35 15.28
C ILE A 161 -30.54 12.89 15.50
N GLN A 162 -31.04 12.95 16.74
CA GLN A 162 -32.33 12.37 17.14
C GLN A 162 -33.52 12.94 16.35
N ASP A 163 -33.54 14.25 16.07
CA ASP A 163 -34.59 14.91 15.29
C ASP A 163 -34.34 14.84 13.78
N LYS A 164 -33.18 14.32 13.33
CA LYS A 164 -32.79 14.18 11.92
C LYS A 164 -32.15 12.81 11.63
N PRO A 165 -32.82 11.67 11.93
CA PRO A 165 -32.23 10.32 11.82
C PRO A 165 -31.95 9.86 10.38
N LYS A 166 -32.29 10.68 9.37
CA LYS A 166 -32.04 10.45 7.94
C LYS A 166 -30.98 11.41 7.35
N LEU A 167 -30.32 12.21 8.19
CA LEU A 167 -29.27 13.12 7.73
C LEU A 167 -27.95 12.36 7.60
N HIS A 168 -27.43 12.30 6.38
CA HIS A 168 -26.10 11.76 6.09
C HIS A 168 -25.14 12.90 5.79
N LEU A 169 -24.09 13.01 6.59
CA LEU A 169 -22.99 13.95 6.39
C LEU A 169 -21.80 13.24 5.74
N ARG A 170 -21.09 13.96 4.88
CA ARG A 170 -19.85 13.51 4.23
C ARG A 170 -18.83 14.62 4.24
N VAL A 171 -17.56 14.28 4.42
CA VAL A 171 -16.47 15.25 4.56
C VAL A 171 -15.45 15.11 3.45
N THR A 172 -14.89 16.23 3.01
CA THR A 172 -13.72 16.32 2.13
C THR A 172 -12.88 17.51 2.57
N ARG A 173 -11.57 17.31 2.73
CA ARG A 173 -10.63 18.38 3.08
C ARG A 173 -10.01 18.90 1.79
N LEU A 174 -10.13 20.19 1.54
CA LEU A 174 -9.53 20.89 0.42
C LEU A 174 -8.43 21.80 0.96
N SER A 175 -7.23 21.73 0.41
CA SER A 175 -6.14 22.66 0.75
C SER A 175 -5.80 23.49 -0.48
N ASP A 176 -5.94 24.79 -0.36
CA ASP A 176 -5.57 25.76 -1.39
C ASP A 176 -4.14 26.23 -1.13
N PHE A 177 -3.26 25.95 -2.09
CA PHE A 177 -1.84 26.31 -2.04
C PHE A 177 -1.52 27.12 -3.30
N PRO A 178 -0.62 28.12 -3.22
CA PRO A 178 -0.20 28.89 -4.38
C PRO A 178 0.37 27.95 -5.46
N ALA A 179 0.01 28.21 -6.72
CA ALA A 179 0.54 27.45 -7.84
C ALA A 179 2.06 27.64 -7.93
N ARG A 180 2.82 26.54 -7.79
CA ARG A 180 4.28 26.58 -7.97
C ARG A 180 4.59 26.89 -9.43
N ARG A 181 5.16 28.08 -9.68
CA ARG A 181 5.44 28.67 -11.01
C ARG A 181 6.43 27.86 -11.89
N HIS A 182 6.81 26.66 -11.48
CA HIS A 182 7.82 25.81 -12.13
C HIS A 182 7.34 24.37 -12.42
N LEU A 183 6.11 24.01 -12.03
CA LEU A 183 5.51 22.71 -12.36
C LEU A 183 4.48 22.88 -13.49
N CYS A 184 4.97 23.23 -14.68
CA CYS A 184 4.14 23.25 -15.88
C CYS A 184 3.91 21.79 -16.32
N LEU A 185 2.70 21.27 -16.09
CA LEU A 185 2.31 19.95 -16.61
C LEU A 185 2.47 19.94 -18.13
N PRO A 186 3.22 19.01 -18.74
CA PRO A 186 3.17 18.82 -20.18
C PRO A 186 1.76 18.36 -20.57
N PRO A 187 1.20 18.77 -21.73
CA PRO A 187 -0.21 18.51 -22.10
C PRO A 187 -0.60 17.04 -22.35
N THR A 188 0.25 16.08 -21.98
CA THR A 188 0.21 14.67 -22.41
C THR A 188 0.02 13.67 -21.25
N ALA A 189 0.06 14.11 -20.00
CA ALA A 189 -0.20 13.24 -18.85
C ALA A 189 -1.72 13.03 -18.68
N GLN A 190 -2.18 11.79 -18.86
CA GLN A 190 -3.60 11.43 -18.68
C GLN A 190 -3.94 11.39 -17.18
N ARG A 191 -4.85 12.27 -16.73
CA ARG A 191 -5.26 12.35 -15.32
C ARG A 191 -6.03 11.11 -14.90
N LEU A 192 -6.07 10.83 -13.60
CA LEU A 192 -6.82 9.69 -13.08
C LEU A 192 -8.31 9.73 -13.48
N THR A 193 -8.92 10.92 -13.50
CA THR A 193 -10.29 11.15 -13.97
C THR A 193 -10.50 10.74 -15.42
N ASP A 194 -9.51 10.99 -16.28
CA ASP A 194 -9.59 10.69 -17.71
C ASP A 194 -9.49 9.17 -17.94
N VAL A 195 -8.67 8.48 -17.13
CA VAL A 195 -8.58 7.01 -17.13
C VAL A 195 -9.86 6.37 -16.56
N GLN A 196 -10.53 7.01 -15.61
CA GLN A 196 -11.83 6.57 -15.10
C GLN A 196 -12.94 6.73 -16.16
N ALA A 197 -12.92 7.82 -16.92
CA ALA A 197 -13.90 8.12 -17.96
C ALA A 197 -13.75 7.23 -19.22
N ASP A 198 -12.52 6.92 -19.65
CA ASP A 198 -12.28 6.04 -20.80
C ASP A 198 -12.24 4.55 -20.39
N PRO A 199 -13.21 3.71 -20.82
CA PRO A 199 -13.21 2.27 -20.52
C PRO A 199 -12.06 1.50 -21.18
N ASN A 200 -11.35 2.08 -22.15
CA ASN A 200 -10.19 1.46 -22.80
C ASN A 200 -8.85 1.87 -22.16
N ALA A 201 -8.85 2.92 -21.33
CA ALA A 201 -7.66 3.38 -20.65
C ALA A 201 -7.24 2.41 -19.52
N THR A 202 -5.92 2.37 -19.30
CA THR A 202 -5.25 1.51 -18.31
C THR A 202 -4.80 2.35 -17.12
N PHE A 203 -5.30 2.01 -15.93
CA PHE A 203 -4.75 2.50 -14.67
C PHE A 203 -3.31 2.03 -14.50
N LYS A 204 -2.41 2.95 -14.18
CA LYS A 204 -1.00 2.69 -13.87
C LYS A 204 -0.77 3.00 -12.40
N ILE A 205 -0.57 1.97 -11.59
CA ILE A 205 -0.38 2.08 -10.15
C ILE A 205 1.01 1.57 -9.79
N LEU A 206 1.76 2.37 -9.05
CA LEU A 206 3.03 1.97 -8.45
C LEU A 206 2.82 1.72 -6.95
N LEU A 207 3.26 0.56 -6.46
CA LEU A 207 3.21 0.19 -5.05
C LEU A 207 4.63 0.16 -4.47
N VAL A 208 4.83 0.86 -3.36
CA VAL A 208 6.08 0.86 -2.59
C VAL A 208 5.81 0.14 -1.28
N ILE A 209 6.55 -0.94 -1.01
CA ILE A 209 6.39 -1.74 0.21
C ILE A 209 7.70 -1.68 1.00
N ALA A 210 7.67 -1.07 2.18
CA ALA A 210 8.79 -1.09 3.11
C ALA A 210 8.35 -1.57 4.49
N ARG A 211 9.17 -2.46 5.05
CA ARG A 211 9.01 -3.10 6.36
C ARG A 211 10.37 -3.26 7.02
N ASP A 212 10.41 -3.22 8.34
CA ASP A 212 11.60 -3.53 9.11
C ASP A 212 11.54 -4.96 9.63
N PHE A 213 12.60 -5.72 9.35
CA PHE A 213 12.67 -7.15 9.66
C PHE A 213 13.51 -7.42 10.92
N SER A 214 14.16 -6.39 11.48
CA SER A 214 14.99 -6.55 12.67
C SER A 214 14.17 -6.81 13.95
N HIS A 215 12.91 -6.36 13.97
CA HIS A 215 11.98 -6.56 15.08
C HIS A 215 11.32 -7.95 15.06
N LYS A 216 11.09 -8.51 16.24
CA LYS A 216 10.51 -9.87 16.44
C LYS A 216 9.41 -9.84 17.51
N GLY A 217 8.61 -10.90 17.58
CA GLY A 217 7.54 -11.03 18.57
C GLY A 217 6.48 -9.95 18.41
N ALA A 218 6.07 -9.31 19.52
CA ALA A 218 5.05 -8.27 19.52
C ALA A 218 5.43 -7.04 18.68
N GLU A 219 6.71 -6.70 18.59
CA GLU A 219 7.24 -5.58 17.80
C GLU A 219 7.39 -5.88 16.31
N ARG A 220 7.21 -7.15 15.89
CA ARG A 220 7.36 -7.54 14.48
C ARG A 220 6.36 -6.79 13.61
N ASP A 221 6.83 -6.30 12.47
CA ASP A 221 5.99 -5.65 11.48
C ASP A 221 4.79 -6.51 11.01
N PRO A 222 3.67 -5.85 10.61
CA PRO A 222 2.57 -6.53 9.96
C PRO A 222 2.99 -7.06 8.58
N GLU A 223 2.31 -8.10 8.09
CA GLU A 223 2.64 -8.67 6.79
C GLU A 223 2.55 -7.63 5.66
N PRO A 224 3.42 -7.73 4.64
CA PRO A 224 3.45 -6.81 3.50
C PRO A 224 2.34 -7.08 2.46
N ASP A 225 1.27 -7.79 2.83
CA ASP A 225 0.13 -8.09 1.95
C ASP A 225 -1.02 -7.06 2.02
N LEU A 226 -1.00 -6.11 2.97
CA LEU A 226 -2.10 -5.16 3.21
C LEU A 226 -2.51 -4.38 1.95
N ALA A 227 -1.56 -3.78 1.24
CA ALA A 227 -1.80 -3.10 -0.03
C ALA A 227 -1.67 -4.04 -1.25
N GLN A 228 -0.72 -4.98 -1.19
CA GLN A 228 -0.39 -5.88 -2.30
C GLN A 228 -1.54 -6.85 -2.65
N TRP A 229 -2.18 -7.44 -1.65
CA TRP A 229 -3.28 -8.39 -1.83
C TRP A 229 -4.51 -7.81 -2.54
N PRO A 230 -5.10 -6.68 -2.11
CA PRO A 230 -6.24 -6.09 -2.80
C PRO A 230 -5.87 -5.61 -4.21
N LEU A 231 -4.70 -4.98 -4.40
CA LEU A 231 -4.26 -4.49 -5.71
C LEU A 231 -3.99 -5.62 -6.72
N MET A 232 -3.39 -6.74 -6.31
CA MET A 232 -3.25 -7.91 -7.20
C MET A 232 -4.58 -8.60 -7.51
N ASN A 233 -5.51 -8.65 -6.55
CA ASN A 233 -6.87 -9.14 -6.82
C ASN A 233 -7.62 -8.25 -7.82
N LEU A 234 -7.40 -6.94 -7.73
CA LEU A 234 -7.92 -5.97 -8.70
C LEU A 234 -7.27 -6.13 -10.07
N GLN A 235 -5.96 -6.37 -10.16
CA GLN A 235 -5.30 -6.64 -11.44
C GLN A 235 -5.88 -7.88 -12.13
N ARG A 236 -6.18 -8.95 -11.37
CA ARG A 236 -6.85 -10.14 -11.92
C ARG A 236 -8.26 -9.85 -12.44
N ARG A 237 -9.00 -8.95 -11.77
CA ARG A 237 -10.38 -8.55 -12.14
C ARG A 237 -10.41 -7.57 -13.33
N LEU A 238 -9.51 -6.59 -13.35
CA LEU A 238 -9.43 -5.52 -14.36
C LEU A 238 -8.58 -5.90 -15.59
N ARG A 239 -7.70 -6.91 -15.46
CA ARG A 239 -6.81 -7.40 -16.52
C ARG A 239 -6.01 -6.26 -17.14
N SER A 240 -6.07 -6.09 -18.46
CA SER A 240 -5.36 -5.02 -19.20
C SER A 240 -5.75 -3.59 -18.80
N ARG A 241 -6.84 -3.39 -18.05
CA ARG A 241 -7.19 -2.07 -17.49
C ARG A 241 -6.39 -1.67 -16.25
N LEU A 242 -5.59 -2.56 -15.64
CA LEU A 242 -4.70 -2.21 -14.53
C LEU A 242 -3.30 -2.77 -14.76
N THR A 243 -2.32 -1.87 -14.79
CA THR A 243 -0.89 -2.17 -14.62
C THR A 243 -0.50 -1.84 -13.18
N LEU A 244 -0.25 -2.86 -12.37
CA LEU A 244 0.40 -2.73 -11.06
C LEU A 244 1.89 -3.04 -11.21
N GLU A 245 2.74 -2.12 -10.76
CA GLU A 245 4.17 -2.36 -10.57
C GLU A 245 4.52 -2.21 -9.10
N ILE A 246 5.54 -2.92 -8.63
CA ILE A 246 5.98 -2.88 -7.23
C ILE A 246 7.48 -2.58 -7.19
N VAL A 247 7.85 -1.52 -6.46
CA VAL A 247 9.24 -1.08 -6.24
C VAL A 247 9.97 -2.11 -5.35
N ARG A 248 11.13 -2.60 -5.80
CA ARG A 248 11.86 -3.70 -5.15
C ARG A 248 13.38 -3.45 -5.16
N PRO A 249 14.03 -3.29 -3.99
CA PRO A 249 13.42 -3.17 -2.67
C PRO A 249 12.60 -1.88 -2.57
N GLY A 250 11.70 -1.75 -1.59
CA GLY A 250 10.97 -0.51 -1.32
C GLY A 250 11.85 0.59 -0.71
N SER A 251 12.97 0.92 -1.37
CA SER A 251 13.87 2.01 -1.02
C SER A 251 13.52 3.27 -1.82
N LEU A 252 13.97 4.42 -1.34
CA LEU A 252 13.76 5.70 -2.01
C LEU A 252 14.50 5.77 -3.34
N GLU A 253 15.74 5.25 -3.36
CA GLU A 253 16.61 5.26 -4.52
C GLU A 253 16.06 4.35 -5.64
N GLU A 254 15.44 3.23 -5.28
CA GLU A 254 14.77 2.35 -6.24
C GLU A 254 13.45 2.97 -6.73
N LEU A 255 12.69 3.66 -5.88
CA LEU A 255 11.50 4.42 -6.29
C LEU A 255 11.86 5.51 -7.33
N GLU A 256 12.88 6.31 -7.04
CA GLU A 256 13.37 7.36 -7.94
C GLU A 256 13.89 6.78 -9.27
N TRP A 257 14.66 5.69 -9.21
CA TRP A 257 15.12 4.96 -10.40
C TRP A 257 13.97 4.36 -11.22
N HIS A 258 12.99 3.73 -10.57
CA HIS A 258 11.81 3.12 -11.22
C HIS A 258 11.00 4.19 -11.96
N LEU A 259 10.71 5.30 -11.30
CA LEU A 259 10.01 6.44 -11.90
C LEU A 259 10.80 7.04 -13.07
N GLN A 260 12.12 7.17 -12.95
CA GLN A 260 12.98 7.66 -14.04
C GLN A 260 12.89 6.75 -15.28
N VAL A 261 13.13 5.44 -15.13
CA VAL A 261 13.11 4.49 -16.26
C VAL A 261 11.73 4.41 -16.91
N ARG A 262 10.66 4.59 -16.14
CA ARG A 262 9.30 4.66 -16.68
C ARG A 262 9.02 5.98 -17.38
N ALA A 263 9.51 7.12 -16.89
CA ALA A 263 9.43 8.40 -17.57
C ALA A 263 10.16 8.39 -18.93
N GLU A 264 11.37 7.80 -19.00
CA GLU A 264 12.12 7.58 -20.25
C GLU A 264 11.33 6.73 -21.28
N GLN A 265 10.44 5.86 -20.80
CA GLN A 265 9.53 5.04 -21.61
C GLN A 265 8.17 5.72 -21.90
N ASN A 266 7.98 6.99 -21.50
CA ASN A 266 6.72 7.74 -21.56
C ASN A 266 5.57 7.10 -20.74
N ILE A 267 5.92 6.48 -19.61
CA ILE A 267 4.98 5.86 -18.67
C ILE A 267 4.95 6.71 -17.39
N ILE A 268 3.88 7.49 -17.24
CA ILE A 268 3.55 8.22 -16.02
C ILE A 268 2.54 7.39 -15.21
N PHE A 269 2.73 7.28 -13.90
CA PHE A 269 1.80 6.58 -13.00
C PHE A 269 0.66 7.51 -12.57
N ASN A 270 -0.58 7.02 -12.63
CA ASN A 270 -1.74 7.80 -12.18
C ASN A 270 -1.80 7.88 -10.65
N LEU A 271 -1.27 6.87 -9.95
CA LEU A 271 -1.31 6.76 -8.49
C LEU A 271 -0.08 6.02 -7.95
N VAL A 272 0.47 6.51 -6.82
CA VAL A 272 1.47 5.80 -6.02
C VAL A 272 0.89 5.41 -4.66
N HIS A 273 1.02 4.15 -4.27
CA HIS A 273 0.66 3.64 -2.95
C HIS A 273 1.94 3.39 -2.14
N PHE A 274 2.02 4.00 -0.95
CA PHE A 274 3.08 3.75 0.03
C PHE A 274 2.52 2.87 1.15
N ASP A 275 3.03 1.64 1.26
CA ASP A 275 2.75 0.71 2.34
C ASP A 275 4.00 0.59 3.22
N LEU A 276 4.14 1.52 4.17
CA LEU A 276 5.34 1.70 5.01
C LEU A 276 5.03 2.53 6.26
N HIS A 277 5.93 2.56 7.25
CA HIS A 277 5.70 3.32 8.48
C HIS A 277 5.96 4.83 8.32
N GLY A 278 5.15 5.64 8.98
CA GLY A 278 5.37 7.07 9.20
C GLY A 278 5.77 7.36 10.65
N ARG A 279 6.56 8.40 10.88
CA ARG A 279 6.95 8.90 12.22
C ARG A 279 7.04 10.42 12.24
N ILE A 280 6.76 11.00 13.41
CA ILE A 280 7.05 12.41 13.71
C ILE A 280 8.26 12.44 14.64
N ILE A 281 9.31 13.20 14.29
CA ILE A 281 10.58 13.27 15.04
C ILE A 281 10.96 14.74 15.19
N ARG A 282 11.49 15.13 16.35
CA ARG A 282 11.99 16.50 16.56
C ARG A 282 13.35 16.70 15.87
N ASP A 283 13.48 17.80 15.13
CA ASP A 283 14.74 18.23 14.53
C ASP A 283 15.70 18.83 15.56
N GLY A 284 16.89 19.24 15.12
CA GLY A 284 17.90 19.88 15.97
C GLY A 284 17.49 21.24 16.57
N ALA A 285 16.41 21.86 16.07
CA ALA A 285 15.80 23.06 16.65
C ALA A 285 14.59 22.74 17.55
N GLY A 286 14.27 21.45 17.75
CA GLY A 286 13.14 20.98 18.55
C GLY A 286 11.80 20.93 17.79
N GLY A 287 11.77 21.33 16.52
CA GLY A 287 10.57 21.34 15.68
C GLY A 287 10.17 19.93 15.25
N ALA A 288 8.88 19.61 15.33
CA ALA A 288 8.37 18.32 14.87
C ALA A 288 8.39 18.24 13.33
N VAL A 289 9.00 17.17 12.79
CA VAL A 289 9.16 16.92 11.34
C VAL A 289 8.62 15.52 11.00
N PRO A 290 7.88 15.33 9.90
CA PRO A 290 7.38 14.04 9.47
C PRO A 290 8.39 13.28 8.60
N TRP A 291 8.51 11.97 8.84
CA TRP A 291 9.43 11.06 8.18
C TRP A 291 8.72 9.79 7.73
N LEU A 292 9.19 9.20 6.63
CA LEU A 292 8.76 7.90 6.12
C LEU A 292 9.89 6.88 6.22
N LEU A 293 9.57 5.64 6.58
CA LEU A 293 10.54 4.57 6.79
C LEU A 293 10.64 3.70 5.53
N PHE A 294 11.60 4.03 4.66
CA PHE A 294 11.90 3.25 3.45
C PHE A 294 12.88 2.13 3.75
N ALA A 295 12.92 1.07 2.93
CA ALA A 295 13.98 0.06 3.04
C ALA A 295 15.36 0.71 2.81
N LYS A 296 16.34 0.37 3.64
CA LYS A 296 17.72 0.87 3.48
C LYS A 296 18.43 0.09 2.38
N LYS A 297 19.00 0.80 1.40
CA LYS A 297 19.87 0.19 0.40
C LYS A 297 21.14 -0.36 1.06
N HIS A 298 21.41 -1.65 0.90
CA HIS A 298 22.62 -2.25 1.45
C HIS A 298 23.83 -1.97 0.56
N ALA A 299 24.92 -1.48 1.15
CA ALA A 299 26.24 -1.51 0.54
C ALA A 299 26.85 -2.91 0.73
N ALA A 300 27.48 -3.45 -0.31
CA ALA A 300 28.08 -4.80 -0.30
C ALA A 300 29.37 -4.93 0.54
N THR A 301 29.72 -3.91 1.32
CA THR A 301 31.00 -3.78 2.04
C THR A 301 31.00 -4.34 3.45
N ASP A 302 29.84 -4.51 4.08
CA ASP A 302 29.76 -5.07 5.44
C ASP A 302 29.66 -6.61 5.42
N SER A 303 30.32 -7.23 6.39
CA SER A 303 30.48 -8.67 6.52
C SER A 303 29.15 -9.36 6.84
N GLY A 304 28.45 -9.81 5.80
CA GLY A 304 27.20 -10.55 5.87
C GLY A 304 25.99 -9.68 5.52
N VAL A 305 25.10 -10.22 4.68
CA VAL A 305 23.88 -9.52 4.27
C VAL A 305 22.91 -9.55 5.44
N SER A 306 22.85 -8.45 6.20
CA SER A 306 21.95 -8.37 7.34
C SER A 306 20.48 -8.31 6.91
N ILE A 307 19.63 -8.79 7.82
CA ILE A 307 18.18 -8.64 7.81
C ILE A 307 17.79 -7.22 7.35
N PRO A 308 16.84 -7.04 6.40
CA PRO A 308 16.56 -5.72 5.85
C PRO A 308 16.08 -4.76 6.94
N ARG A 309 16.65 -3.57 6.95
CA ARG A 309 16.33 -2.48 7.89
C ARG A 309 15.71 -1.32 7.16
N THR A 310 15.00 -0.49 7.88
CA THR A 310 14.46 0.77 7.38
C THR A 310 15.41 1.95 7.63
N GLN A 311 15.24 3.02 6.85
CA GLN A 311 15.88 4.32 7.04
C GLN A 311 14.83 5.43 6.99
N LEU A 312 15.03 6.47 7.78
CA LEU A 312 14.19 7.66 7.81
C LEU A 312 14.46 8.50 6.56
N VAL A 313 13.41 8.84 5.82
CA VAL A 313 13.44 9.73 4.66
C VAL A 313 12.51 10.91 4.91
N ASP A 314 12.99 12.12 4.63
CA ASP A 314 12.23 13.37 4.79
C ASP A 314 11.02 13.37 3.84
N ALA A 315 9.85 13.67 4.38
CA ALA A 315 8.61 13.82 3.64
C ALA A 315 8.70 14.79 2.46
N GLU A 316 9.43 15.91 2.62
CA GLU A 316 9.60 16.91 1.56
C GLU A 316 10.34 16.33 0.35
N TYR A 317 11.39 15.53 0.57
CA TYR A 317 12.16 14.91 -0.53
C TYR A 317 11.33 13.87 -1.28
N VAL A 318 10.52 13.07 -0.58
CA VAL A 318 9.61 12.11 -1.24
C VAL A 318 8.58 12.85 -2.10
N ALA A 319 8.02 13.95 -1.58
CA ALA A 319 7.08 14.78 -2.33
C ALA A 319 7.72 15.41 -3.57
N GLU A 320 8.98 15.87 -3.47
CA GLU A 320 9.75 16.40 -4.60
C GLU A 320 9.98 15.35 -5.70
N VAL A 321 10.40 14.13 -5.33
CA VAL A 321 10.57 13.02 -6.29
C VAL A 321 9.26 12.74 -7.03
N LEU A 322 8.13 12.63 -6.32
CA LEU A 322 6.82 12.34 -6.92
C LEU A 322 6.34 13.46 -7.85
N ALA A 323 6.51 14.72 -7.44
CA ALA A 323 6.15 15.88 -8.25
C ALA A 323 6.97 15.96 -9.55
N ARG A 324 8.28 15.65 -9.48
CA ARG A 324 9.18 15.60 -10.63
C ARG A 324 8.71 14.62 -11.71
N PHE A 325 8.09 13.52 -11.30
CA PHE A 325 7.55 12.48 -12.19
C PHE A 325 6.01 12.56 -12.37
N GLN A 326 5.40 13.71 -12.05
CA GLN A 326 3.99 14.03 -12.34
C GLN A 326 2.97 13.06 -11.72
N VAL A 327 3.27 12.56 -10.52
CA VAL A 327 2.33 11.74 -9.74
C VAL A 327 1.27 12.64 -9.11
N GLU A 328 0.05 12.59 -9.62
CA GLU A 328 -1.06 13.42 -9.12
C GLU A 328 -1.79 12.82 -7.89
N ASN A 329 -1.72 11.50 -7.67
CA ASN A 329 -2.52 10.83 -6.63
C ASN A 329 -1.65 9.93 -5.75
N VAL A 330 -1.79 10.05 -4.44
CA VAL A 330 -0.99 9.28 -3.47
C VAL A 330 -1.86 8.66 -2.39
N VAL A 331 -1.58 7.40 -2.05
CA VAL A 331 -2.16 6.72 -0.88
C VAL A 331 -1.03 6.40 0.10
N LEU A 332 -1.10 6.98 1.30
CA LEU A 332 -0.14 6.81 2.38
C LEU A 332 -0.74 5.86 3.42
N ASN A 333 -0.50 4.56 3.27
CA ASN A 333 -0.70 3.61 4.35
C ASN A 333 0.46 3.70 5.36
N ALA A 334 0.52 4.85 6.04
CA ALA A 334 1.57 5.21 6.98
C ALA A 334 0.96 5.97 8.17
N CYS A 335 1.12 5.45 9.39
CA CYS A 335 0.66 6.11 10.61
C CYS A 335 1.20 7.55 10.73
N LEU A 336 0.42 8.45 11.31
CA LEU A 336 0.75 9.87 11.50
C LEU A 336 0.95 10.69 10.20
N SER A 337 0.68 10.13 9.01
CA SER A 337 0.84 10.86 7.73
C SER A 337 -0.13 12.03 7.51
N ALA A 338 -1.15 12.18 8.36
CA ALA A 338 -1.99 13.38 8.43
C ALA A 338 -1.91 14.11 9.78
N TYR A 339 -0.90 13.85 10.60
CA TYR A 339 -0.74 14.45 11.93
C TYR A 339 -0.54 15.97 11.83
N ASN A 340 -1.46 16.74 12.44
CA ASN A 340 -1.52 18.19 12.27
C ASN A 340 -1.72 18.91 13.64
N ARG A 341 -1.19 18.35 14.74
CA ARG A 341 -1.26 18.98 16.08
C ARG A 341 -0.31 20.16 16.21
N SER A 342 0.95 19.98 15.78
CA SER A 342 2.02 20.96 15.93
C SER A 342 2.13 21.96 14.77
N GLY A 343 1.13 22.00 13.88
CA GLY A 343 1.09 22.85 12.69
C GLY A 343 1.17 22.06 11.36
N PRO A 344 0.85 22.69 10.21
CA PRO A 344 0.76 22.04 8.91
C PRO A 344 2.10 21.44 8.44
N ALA A 345 3.22 21.87 9.03
CA ALA A 345 4.55 21.31 8.76
C ALA A 345 4.70 19.85 9.26
N THR A 346 3.88 19.37 10.20
CA THR A 346 3.87 17.94 10.58
C THR A 346 2.96 17.09 9.70
N ASN A 347 2.08 17.71 8.91
CA ASN A 347 1.09 17.02 8.11
C ASN A 347 1.70 16.62 6.76
N LEU A 348 2.11 15.36 6.65
CA LEU A 348 2.77 14.83 5.45
C LEU A 348 1.87 14.93 4.20
N ALA A 349 0.54 14.81 4.35
CA ALA A 349 -0.39 15.04 3.26
C ALA A 349 -0.39 16.51 2.78
N HIS A 350 -0.30 17.49 3.69
CA HIS A 350 -0.16 18.91 3.33
C HIS A 350 1.17 19.19 2.61
N ILE A 351 2.27 18.57 3.05
CA ILE A 351 3.56 18.64 2.34
C ILE A 351 3.38 18.17 0.89
N PHE A 352 2.77 16.99 0.68
CA PHE A 352 2.56 16.43 -0.65
C PHE A 352 1.69 17.36 -1.52
N LEU A 353 0.60 17.90 -0.97
CA LEU A 353 -0.23 18.88 -1.69
C LEU A 353 0.54 20.16 -2.06
N ARG A 354 1.41 20.69 -1.17
CA ARG A 354 2.25 21.86 -1.47
C ARG A 354 3.18 21.62 -2.67
N TYR A 355 3.76 20.42 -2.76
CA TYR A 355 4.62 20.01 -3.87
C TYR A 355 3.87 19.71 -5.19
N GLY A 356 2.54 19.77 -5.20
CA GLY A 356 1.73 19.67 -6.42
C GLY A 356 1.03 18.33 -6.65
N ILE A 357 1.08 17.41 -5.68
CA ILE A 357 0.19 16.24 -5.68
C ILE A 357 -1.26 16.76 -5.55
N ALA A 358 -2.18 16.22 -6.34
CA ALA A 358 -3.58 16.68 -6.40
C ALA A 358 -4.46 15.99 -5.35
N ASN A 359 -4.26 14.70 -5.07
CA ASN A 359 -5.04 13.96 -4.07
C ASN A 359 -4.14 13.12 -3.17
N VAL A 360 -4.40 13.15 -1.86
CA VAL A 360 -3.70 12.36 -0.86
C VAL A 360 -4.70 11.66 0.07
N SER A 361 -4.56 10.34 0.21
CA SER A 361 -5.15 9.56 1.31
C SER A 361 -4.10 9.30 2.38
N ALA A 362 -4.42 9.51 3.65
CA ALA A 362 -3.47 9.49 4.76
C ALA A 362 -4.12 9.04 6.08
N MET A 363 -3.29 8.75 7.08
CA MET A 363 -3.70 8.28 8.40
C MET A 363 -3.40 9.35 9.46
N TRP A 364 -4.40 9.77 10.21
CA TRP A 364 -4.26 10.88 11.18
C TRP A 364 -3.43 10.49 12.41
N PHE A 365 -3.65 9.27 12.92
CA PHE A 365 -2.97 8.70 14.09
C PHE A 365 -2.42 7.30 13.78
N TYR A 366 -2.09 6.52 14.82
CA TYR A 366 -1.87 5.08 14.72
C TYR A 366 -3.15 4.37 14.29
N VAL A 367 -3.05 3.42 13.37
CA VAL A 367 -4.19 2.69 12.81
C VAL A 367 -3.89 1.20 12.76
N HIS A 368 -4.82 0.38 13.24
CA HIS A 368 -4.65 -1.06 13.26
C HIS A 368 -4.81 -1.65 11.84
N TRP A 369 -4.05 -2.70 11.52
CA TRP A 369 -3.98 -3.26 10.16
C TRP A 369 -5.33 -3.77 9.62
N LYS A 370 -6.29 -4.16 10.48
CA LYS A 370 -7.65 -4.55 10.07
C LYS A 370 -8.41 -3.38 9.44
N THR A 371 -8.32 -2.21 10.07
CA THR A 371 -8.88 -0.94 9.59
C THR A 371 -8.33 -0.63 8.22
N VAL A 372 -7.00 -0.71 8.07
CA VAL A 372 -6.31 -0.52 6.79
C VAL A 372 -6.81 -1.50 5.74
N ALA A 373 -6.88 -2.81 6.05
CA ALA A 373 -7.29 -3.82 5.09
C ALA A 373 -8.71 -3.58 4.56
N THR A 374 -9.67 -3.30 5.45
CA THR A 374 -11.05 -2.97 5.06
C THR A 374 -11.11 -1.67 4.25
N TYR A 375 -10.41 -0.62 4.69
CA TYR A 375 -10.35 0.67 4.01
C TYR A 375 -9.76 0.54 2.60
N VAL A 376 -8.57 -0.04 2.46
CA VAL A 376 -7.83 -0.15 1.19
C VAL A 376 -8.62 -1.01 0.19
N GLN A 377 -9.21 -2.11 0.64
CA GLN A 377 -10.06 -2.95 -0.22
C GLN A 377 -11.29 -2.15 -0.71
N ALA A 378 -12.02 -1.50 0.18
CA ALA A 378 -13.19 -0.71 -0.19
C ALA A 378 -12.82 0.49 -1.08
N PHE A 379 -11.75 1.21 -0.76
CA PHE A 379 -11.25 2.37 -1.48
C PHE A 379 -10.96 2.03 -2.95
N TYR A 380 -10.14 1.01 -3.22
CA TYR A 380 -9.79 0.68 -4.59
C TYR A 380 -10.93 0.01 -5.39
N ASP A 381 -11.83 -0.74 -4.76
CA ASP A 381 -13.06 -1.21 -5.42
C ASP A 381 -13.93 -0.02 -5.88
N ARG A 382 -14.02 1.05 -5.07
CA ARG A 382 -14.78 2.27 -5.42
C ARG A 382 -14.04 3.15 -6.44
N LEU A 383 -12.72 3.28 -6.33
CA LEU A 383 -11.89 4.09 -7.22
C LEU A 383 -11.77 3.48 -8.63
N LEU A 384 -11.39 2.19 -8.72
CA LEU A 384 -10.96 1.57 -9.97
C LEU A 384 -12.08 0.80 -10.69
N ILE A 385 -13.03 0.21 -9.95
CA ILE A 385 -14.14 -0.56 -10.55
C ILE A 385 -15.38 0.31 -10.72
N LYS A 386 -15.69 1.16 -9.72
CA LYS A 386 -16.86 2.07 -9.80
C LYS A 386 -16.53 3.43 -10.42
N GLY A 387 -15.25 3.72 -10.68
CA GLY A 387 -14.82 4.97 -11.31
C GLY A 387 -15.18 6.23 -10.51
N LEU A 388 -15.32 6.10 -9.18
CA LEU A 388 -15.69 7.26 -8.35
C LEU A 388 -14.49 8.20 -8.16
N PRO A 389 -14.70 9.53 -8.04
CA PRO A 389 -13.65 10.47 -7.70
C PRO A 389 -12.91 10.08 -6.41
N PHE A 390 -11.62 10.45 -6.31
CA PHE A 390 -10.73 10.00 -5.24
C PHE A 390 -11.30 10.23 -3.83
N HIS A 391 -11.76 11.45 -3.54
CA HIS A 391 -12.36 11.79 -2.25
C HIS A 391 -13.67 11.02 -1.99
N THR A 392 -14.50 10.82 -3.02
CA THR A 392 -15.75 10.04 -2.92
C THR A 392 -15.46 8.56 -2.64
N ALA A 393 -14.47 7.97 -3.32
CA ALA A 393 -14.05 6.60 -3.08
C ALA A 393 -13.60 6.38 -1.63
N ALA A 394 -12.93 7.37 -1.04
CA ALA A 394 -12.50 7.33 0.36
C ALA A 394 -13.62 7.53 1.38
N GLN A 395 -14.58 8.42 1.13
CA GLN A 395 -15.81 8.51 1.93
C GLN A 395 -16.54 7.16 1.97
N ARG A 396 -16.64 6.47 0.81
CA ARG A 396 -17.24 5.14 0.70
C ARG A 396 -16.41 4.05 1.39
N ALA A 397 -15.11 4.26 1.59
CA ALA A 397 -14.28 3.36 2.37
C ALA A 397 -14.46 3.59 3.89
N ARG A 398 -14.63 4.83 4.35
CA ARG A 398 -15.04 5.14 5.74
C ARG A 398 -16.48 4.69 6.07
N GLU A 399 -17.37 4.74 5.09
CA GLU A 399 -18.72 4.14 5.21
C GLU A 399 -18.61 2.62 5.42
N ALA A 400 -17.78 1.93 4.62
CA ALA A 400 -17.51 0.50 4.79
C ALA A 400 -16.85 0.15 6.15
N LEU A 401 -15.97 1.00 6.69
CA LEU A 401 -15.43 0.84 8.05
C LEU A 401 -16.50 0.94 9.14
N ARG A 402 -17.55 1.74 8.94
CA ARG A 402 -18.66 1.84 9.89
C ARG A 402 -19.66 0.69 9.76
N GLU A 403 -19.82 0.14 8.56
CA GLU A 403 -20.57 -1.09 8.31
C GLU A 403 -19.83 -2.35 8.83
N GLN A 404 -18.49 -2.32 8.82
CA GLN A 404 -17.60 -3.43 9.22
C GLN A 404 -16.50 -2.93 10.17
N PRO A 405 -16.86 -2.49 11.39
CA PRO A 405 -15.91 -1.94 12.35
C PRO A 405 -14.88 -2.97 12.80
N THR A 406 -13.68 -2.49 13.14
CA THR A 406 -12.58 -3.36 13.55
C THR A 406 -12.90 -4.06 14.86
N VAL A 407 -12.88 -5.40 14.86
CA VAL A 407 -13.05 -6.23 16.06
C VAL A 407 -11.71 -6.73 16.58
N LEU A 408 -11.38 -6.39 17.83
CA LEU A 408 -10.19 -6.83 18.57
C LEU A 408 -10.64 -7.46 19.89
N THR A 409 -10.13 -8.65 20.22
CA THR A 409 -10.49 -9.39 21.45
C THR A 409 -12.01 -9.41 21.76
N GLY A 410 -12.84 -9.54 20.73
CA GLY A 410 -14.31 -9.54 20.82
C GLY A 410 -14.99 -8.16 20.91
N ARG A 411 -14.25 -7.06 21.07
CA ARG A 411 -14.77 -5.67 21.10
C ARG A 411 -14.64 -4.99 19.75
N THR A 412 -15.68 -4.26 19.33
CA THR A 412 -15.67 -3.33 18.20
C THR A 412 -15.03 -2.00 18.58
N TYR A 413 -14.13 -1.47 17.75
CA TYR A 413 -13.50 -0.15 17.92
C TYR A 413 -14.05 0.86 16.90
N GLN A 414 -14.06 2.14 17.29
CA GLN A 414 -14.40 3.28 16.43
C GLN A 414 -13.11 3.89 15.84
N ASP A 415 -12.75 3.45 14.64
CA ASP A 415 -11.48 3.80 13.97
C ASP A 415 -11.67 4.36 12.55
N PHE A 416 -12.92 4.46 12.09
CA PHE A 416 -13.26 4.89 10.72
C PHE A 416 -12.78 6.31 10.37
N PHE A 417 -12.62 7.18 11.37
CA PHE A 417 -12.25 8.59 11.20
C PHE A 417 -10.73 8.79 11.00
N LEU A 418 -9.91 7.75 11.16
CA LEU A 418 -8.46 7.81 11.05
C LEU A 418 -7.98 7.94 9.60
N CYS A 419 -8.72 7.37 8.66
CA CYS A 419 -8.42 7.40 7.23
C CYS A 419 -8.96 8.69 6.62
N VAL A 420 -8.13 9.72 6.57
CA VAL A 420 -8.48 11.08 6.14
C VAL A 420 -7.98 11.35 4.72
N ASN A 421 -8.60 12.31 4.04
CA ASN A 421 -8.29 12.61 2.64
C ASN A 421 -8.24 14.11 2.38
N TYR A 422 -7.17 14.52 1.71
CA TYR A 422 -6.94 15.88 1.27
C TYR A 422 -6.90 15.92 -0.25
N ALA A 423 -7.55 16.90 -0.85
CA ALA A 423 -7.37 17.26 -2.25
C ALA A 423 -6.84 18.70 -2.35
N ARG A 424 -6.06 18.97 -3.38
CA ARG A 424 -5.65 20.32 -3.73
C ARG A 424 -6.84 21.05 -4.36
N ASN A 425 -7.10 22.27 -3.92
CA ASN A 425 -8.13 23.11 -4.52
C ASN A 425 -7.59 23.71 -5.83
N GLU A 426 -7.89 23.09 -6.98
CA GLU A 426 -7.63 23.69 -8.29
C GLU A 426 -8.68 24.80 -8.56
N HIS A 427 -8.54 25.95 -7.89
CA HIS A 427 -9.31 27.14 -8.27
C HIS A 427 -8.90 27.58 -9.67
N THR A 428 -9.80 27.36 -10.64
CA THR A 428 -9.66 27.79 -12.04
C THR A 428 -9.56 29.31 -12.14
N ALA A 429 -8.34 29.84 -12.08
CA ALA A 429 -8.04 31.27 -12.22
C ALA A 429 -8.37 31.86 -13.61
N ASP A 430 -8.86 31.03 -14.55
CA ASP A 430 -9.23 31.42 -15.92
C ASP A 430 -10.72 31.76 -16.12
N SER A 431 -11.60 31.56 -15.12
CA SER A 431 -13.05 31.84 -15.26
C SER A 431 -13.46 33.27 -14.89
N VAL A 432 -12.67 34.26 -15.34
CA VAL A 432 -13.12 35.66 -15.49
C VAL A 432 -13.05 36.07 -16.96
N VAL A 433 -13.44 35.16 -17.85
CA VAL A 433 -13.92 35.50 -19.18
C VAL A 433 -15.43 35.24 -19.20
N ARG A 434 -16.21 36.33 -19.28
CA ARG A 434 -17.65 36.26 -19.54
C ARG A 434 -17.87 35.65 -20.93
N GLU A 435 -18.15 34.35 -21.00
CA GLU A 435 -18.84 33.82 -22.17
C GLU A 435 -20.27 34.35 -22.18
N VAL A 436 -20.55 35.22 -23.15
CA VAL A 436 -21.87 35.77 -23.39
C VAL A 436 -22.77 34.67 -23.93
N SER A 437 -23.90 34.44 -23.26
CA SER A 437 -24.85 33.38 -23.61
C SER A 437 -25.31 33.45 -25.08
N PRO A 438 -25.17 32.38 -25.88
CA PRO A 438 -25.77 32.33 -27.20
C PRO A 438 -27.30 32.15 -27.08
N SER A 439 -28.05 33.09 -27.65
CA SER A 439 -29.52 33.00 -27.76
C SER A 439 -29.93 32.07 -28.92
N PRO A 440 -31.13 31.46 -28.89
CA PRO A 440 -31.43 30.29 -29.71
C PRO A 440 -32.04 30.60 -31.09
N SER A 441 -31.50 29.97 -32.13
CA SER A 441 -32.16 29.77 -33.42
C SER A 441 -31.42 28.70 -34.23
N ALA A 442 -32.00 27.87 -35.10
CA ALA A 442 -33.35 27.35 -35.32
C ALA A 442 -33.31 26.58 -36.66
N ARG A 443 -33.65 25.27 -36.65
CA ARG A 443 -33.91 24.42 -37.85
C ARG A 443 -32.63 24.13 -38.70
N SER A 444 -32.55 23.05 -39.48
CA SER A 444 -33.58 22.17 -40.06
C SER A 444 -33.06 20.75 -40.37
N HIS A 445 -33.92 19.73 -40.27
CA HIS A 445 -34.19 18.61 -41.22
C HIS A 445 -33.01 17.85 -41.92
N ASP A 446 -32.99 16.55 -42.28
CA ASP A 446 -33.83 15.32 -42.13
C ASP A 446 -32.99 14.14 -42.74
N SER A 447 -33.25 12.83 -42.62
CA SER A 447 -34.20 12.03 -41.81
C SER A 447 -33.76 10.54 -41.69
N ALA A 448 -34.17 9.90 -40.59
CA ALA A 448 -34.75 8.54 -40.45
C ALA A 448 -34.31 7.31 -41.29
N THR A 449 -34.10 6.18 -40.55
CA THR A 449 -34.32 4.75 -40.93
C THR A 449 -33.44 4.13 -42.05
N SER A 450 -32.90 2.91 -41.92
CA SER A 450 -33.62 1.68 -41.59
C SER A 450 -32.70 0.50 -41.19
N THR A 451 -33.28 -0.48 -40.50
CA THR A 451 -32.70 -1.79 -40.13
C THR A 451 -32.72 -2.82 -41.25
N SER A 452 -31.75 -3.73 -41.32
CA SER A 452 -31.96 -5.11 -41.78
C SER A 452 -30.92 -6.09 -41.21
N VAL A 453 -31.24 -7.39 -41.25
CA VAL A 453 -30.60 -8.47 -40.48
C VAL A 453 -30.38 -9.70 -41.39
N ASN A 454 -29.41 -10.55 -41.05
CA ASN A 454 -29.06 -11.88 -41.61
C ASN A 454 -28.30 -11.94 -42.95
N SER A 455 -27.15 -12.64 -42.92
CA SER A 455 -26.95 -13.86 -43.72
C SER A 455 -25.82 -14.73 -43.14
N VAL A 456 -25.73 -15.99 -43.57
CA VAL A 456 -25.12 -17.11 -42.83
C VAL A 456 -24.28 -18.02 -43.74
N LYS A 457 -23.20 -18.60 -43.19
CA LYS A 457 -22.36 -19.72 -43.68
C LYS A 457 -21.49 -19.48 -44.93
N SER A 458 -20.19 -19.77 -44.74
CA SER A 458 -19.47 -20.71 -45.61
C SER A 458 -18.50 -21.54 -44.76
N ILE A 459 -18.60 -22.86 -44.86
CA ILE A 459 -17.67 -23.82 -44.25
C ILE A 459 -16.94 -24.51 -45.41
N ARG A 460 -15.60 -24.57 -45.34
CA ARG A 460 -14.85 -25.64 -46.03
C ARG A 460 -13.86 -26.28 -45.08
N SER A 461 -13.99 -27.60 -44.96
CA SER A 461 -13.17 -28.49 -44.17
C SER A 461 -11.97 -28.99 -44.96
N GLY A 462 -10.87 -29.24 -44.26
CA GLY A 462 -9.71 -29.97 -44.74
C GLY A 462 -9.14 -30.81 -43.60
N LEU A 463 -9.20 -32.13 -43.72
CA LEU A 463 -8.62 -33.10 -42.80
C LEU A 463 -7.08 -33.03 -42.87
N LEU A 464 -6.26 -33.53 -41.93
CA LEU A 464 -6.34 -34.01 -40.54
C LEU A 464 -5.00 -34.70 -40.30
N ALA A 465 -4.19 -34.25 -39.34
CA ALA A 465 -2.97 -34.96 -38.93
C ALA A 465 -3.00 -35.12 -37.40
N LYS A 466 -3.22 -36.37 -36.94
CA LYS A 466 -3.24 -36.69 -35.51
C LYS A 466 -1.83 -37.01 -35.02
N THR A 467 -1.36 -36.26 -34.02
CA THR A 467 -0.42 -36.76 -33.00
C THR A 467 -0.88 -36.30 -31.61
N SER A 468 -0.52 -37.11 -30.61
CA SER A 468 -1.06 -37.28 -29.24
C SER A 468 -1.25 -36.03 -28.32
N PRO A 469 -1.94 -36.18 -27.16
CA PRO A 469 -2.71 -35.09 -26.57
C PRO A 469 -2.09 -34.37 -25.34
N ARG A 470 -2.62 -33.17 -25.08
CA ARG A 470 -2.74 -32.47 -23.77
C ARG A 470 -1.47 -32.21 -22.94
N ILE A 471 -0.84 -31.04 -23.16
CA ILE A 471 -0.58 -30.03 -22.09
C ILE A 471 -0.71 -28.61 -22.71
N ALA A 472 -1.90 -28.27 -23.21
CA ALA A 472 -2.20 -26.93 -23.76
C ALA A 472 -3.51 -26.32 -23.23
N GLU A 473 -4.20 -27.01 -22.32
CA GLU A 473 -5.49 -26.59 -21.74
C GLU A 473 -5.36 -26.04 -20.31
N SER A 474 -4.16 -26.00 -19.72
CA SER A 474 -3.91 -25.40 -18.38
C SER A 474 -3.58 -23.89 -18.41
N LEU A 475 -3.72 -23.25 -19.57
CA LEU A 475 -3.68 -21.78 -19.71
C LEU A 475 -5.08 -21.16 -19.86
N ILE A 476 -6.14 -21.93 -19.56
CA ILE A 476 -7.27 -21.32 -18.87
C ILE A 476 -6.70 -20.80 -17.55
N LEU A 477 -6.78 -19.49 -17.35
CA LEU A 477 -6.36 -18.80 -16.12
C LEU A 477 -7.28 -19.25 -14.97
N GLY A 478 -7.02 -20.44 -14.42
CA GLY A 478 -7.76 -20.99 -13.30
C GLY A 478 -7.59 -20.14 -12.05
N ASP A 479 -8.42 -20.41 -11.03
CA ASP A 479 -8.37 -19.75 -9.73
C ASP A 479 -7.14 -20.19 -8.90
N GLU A 480 -5.93 -20.09 -9.47
CA GLU A 480 -4.72 -20.16 -8.66
C GLU A 480 -4.73 -18.97 -7.69
N PRO A 481 -4.71 -19.21 -6.37
CA PRO A 481 -4.79 -18.13 -5.40
C PRO A 481 -3.56 -17.25 -5.55
N ILE A 482 -3.80 -15.94 -5.59
CA ILE A 482 -2.73 -14.94 -5.53
C ILE A 482 -1.85 -15.25 -4.31
N MET A 483 -0.55 -15.01 -4.45
CA MET A 483 0.35 -15.09 -3.31
C MET A 483 0.16 -13.84 -2.44
N ARG A 484 -0.15 -14.05 -1.15
CA ARG A 484 0.00 -13.00 -0.15
C ARG A 484 1.49 -12.82 0.11
N LEU A 485 1.99 -11.60 -0.04
CA LEU A 485 3.39 -11.32 0.25
C LEU A 485 3.60 -11.43 1.77
N GLN A 486 4.51 -12.32 2.17
CA GLN A 486 4.92 -12.49 3.57
C GLN A 486 6.29 -11.87 3.78
N LEU A 487 6.63 -11.53 5.03
CA LEU A 487 7.94 -10.92 5.32
C LEU A 487 9.11 -11.76 4.76
N HIS A 488 9.15 -13.08 4.97
CA HIS A 488 10.27 -13.88 4.44
C HIS A 488 10.42 -13.81 2.90
N LEU A 489 9.34 -13.56 2.15
CA LEU A 489 9.36 -13.41 0.69
C LEU A 489 9.89 -12.04 0.29
N LEU A 490 9.56 -10.98 1.05
CA LEU A 490 10.13 -9.65 0.86
C LEU A 490 11.62 -9.60 1.28
N GLU A 491 12.05 -10.43 2.23
CA GLU A 491 13.49 -10.66 2.52
C GLU A 491 14.21 -11.31 1.32
N LEU A 492 13.59 -12.31 0.66
CA LEU A 492 14.12 -12.91 -0.56
C LEU A 492 14.22 -11.88 -1.69
N GLU A 493 13.17 -11.08 -1.92
CA GLU A 493 13.22 -9.97 -2.90
C GLU A 493 14.36 -9.00 -2.56
N PHE A 494 14.50 -8.58 -1.31
CA PHE A 494 15.57 -7.68 -0.87
C PHE A 494 16.98 -8.28 -1.12
N LYS A 495 17.19 -9.54 -0.75
CA LYS A 495 18.45 -10.26 -0.99
C LYS A 495 18.76 -10.41 -2.47
N LEU A 496 17.74 -10.69 -3.29
CA LEU A 496 17.88 -10.84 -4.74
C LEU A 496 18.28 -9.52 -5.41
N MET A 497 17.63 -8.41 -5.05
CA MET A 497 17.94 -7.09 -5.61
C MET A 497 19.31 -6.56 -5.14
N THR A 498 19.77 -6.95 -3.94
CA THR A 498 21.06 -6.53 -3.39
C THR A 498 22.23 -7.37 -3.92
N CYS A 499 22.08 -8.70 -3.97
CA CYS A 499 23.19 -9.63 -4.19
C CYS A 499 23.20 -10.25 -5.59
N LYS A 500 22.14 -10.05 -6.38
CA LYS A 500 21.80 -10.70 -7.67
C LYS A 500 21.64 -12.23 -7.62
N ILE A 501 22.36 -12.90 -6.75
CA ILE A 501 22.43 -14.35 -6.58
C ILE A 501 21.94 -14.73 -5.18
N VAL A 502 20.95 -15.61 -5.09
CA VAL A 502 20.43 -16.13 -3.81
C VAL A 502 20.37 -17.66 -3.84
N TYR A 503 20.78 -18.29 -2.76
CA TYR A 503 20.49 -19.70 -2.50
C TYR A 503 19.26 -19.80 -1.59
N ALA A 504 18.20 -20.42 -2.09
CA ALA A 504 16.97 -20.67 -1.37
C ALA A 504 16.95 -22.11 -0.82
N SER A 505 16.93 -22.23 0.50
CA SER A 505 16.98 -23.51 1.20
C SER A 505 15.61 -23.98 1.68
N ALA A 506 15.33 -25.28 1.46
CA ALA A 506 14.23 -26.02 2.05
C ALA A 506 14.55 -26.67 3.42
N MET A 507 15.83 -26.70 3.85
CA MET A 507 16.29 -27.34 5.10
C MET A 507 15.82 -28.80 5.33
N ASP A 508 15.68 -29.58 4.25
CA ASP A 508 15.17 -30.97 4.25
C ASP A 508 13.85 -31.16 5.03
N GLN A 509 13.04 -30.11 5.12
CA GLN A 509 11.77 -30.18 5.83
C GLN A 509 10.74 -30.97 5.00
N ASN A 510 10.17 -32.03 5.58
CA ASN A 510 9.23 -32.93 4.92
C ASN A 510 8.02 -32.22 4.29
N ASP A 511 7.61 -31.06 4.82
CA ASP A 511 6.50 -30.24 4.33
C ASP A 511 6.96 -28.98 3.55
N SER A 512 8.21 -28.93 3.07
CA SER A 512 8.75 -27.75 2.38
C SER A 512 8.05 -27.50 1.05
N ASN A 513 7.32 -26.39 0.99
CA ASN A 513 6.63 -25.93 -0.21
C ASN A 513 7.50 -24.99 -1.08
N LEU A 514 8.83 -25.09 -1.01
CA LEU A 514 9.77 -24.16 -1.65
C LEU A 514 9.51 -24.02 -3.16
N GLU A 515 9.37 -25.12 -3.90
CA GLU A 515 9.19 -25.05 -5.36
C GLU A 515 7.88 -24.34 -5.75
N ALA A 516 6.74 -24.68 -5.15
CA ALA A 516 5.48 -24.03 -5.50
C ALA A 516 5.37 -22.59 -4.94
N THR A 517 6.08 -22.29 -3.84
CA THR A 517 6.27 -20.91 -3.37
C THR A 517 7.06 -20.10 -4.40
N MET A 518 8.15 -20.65 -4.92
CA MET A 518 8.92 -20.01 -5.99
C MET A 518 8.12 -19.86 -7.28
N ASP A 519 7.37 -20.86 -7.73
CA ASP A 519 6.50 -20.76 -8.91
C ASP A 519 5.47 -19.62 -8.77
N LYS A 520 4.90 -19.44 -7.57
CA LYS A 520 3.98 -18.32 -7.27
C LYS A 520 4.68 -16.96 -7.22
N MET A 521 5.90 -16.88 -6.66
CA MET A 521 6.69 -15.64 -6.69
C MET A 521 7.07 -15.25 -8.12
N ILE A 522 7.46 -16.22 -8.95
CA ILE A 522 7.74 -16.01 -10.37
C ILE A 522 6.51 -15.45 -11.09
N ASN A 523 5.33 -16.02 -10.86
CA ASN A 523 4.07 -15.52 -11.42
C ASN A 523 3.76 -14.08 -10.94
N MET A 524 4.07 -13.74 -9.69
CA MET A 524 3.97 -12.37 -9.17
C MET A 524 4.97 -11.41 -9.84
N TRP A 525 6.23 -11.80 -10.02
CA TRP A 525 7.28 -10.99 -10.64
C TRP A 525 7.00 -10.73 -12.13
N LEU A 526 6.56 -11.75 -12.86
CA LEU A 526 6.11 -11.62 -14.25
C LEU A 526 4.87 -10.73 -14.37
N SER A 527 3.89 -10.85 -13.46
CA SER A 527 2.66 -10.06 -13.52
C SER A 527 2.80 -8.61 -13.00
N THR A 528 3.89 -8.27 -12.32
CA THR A 528 4.20 -6.90 -11.84
C THR A 528 5.35 -6.23 -12.60
N ASN A 529 5.62 -6.69 -13.83
CA ASN A 529 6.64 -6.19 -14.76
C ASN A 529 8.08 -6.12 -14.19
N LEU A 530 8.41 -6.93 -13.17
CA LEU A 530 9.77 -6.98 -12.62
C LEU A 530 10.74 -7.64 -13.61
N ILE A 531 10.34 -8.80 -14.16
CA ILE A 531 11.11 -9.64 -15.09
C ILE A 531 10.28 -9.98 -16.32
N ASP A 532 10.91 -10.14 -17.49
CA ASP A 532 10.24 -10.62 -18.72
C ASP A 532 10.45 -12.12 -18.99
N GLU A 533 11.65 -12.66 -18.71
CA GLU A 533 11.96 -14.09 -18.93
C GLU A 533 12.46 -14.80 -17.66
N VAL A 534 12.13 -16.09 -17.54
CA VAL A 534 12.58 -17.00 -16.49
C VAL A 534 13.15 -18.25 -17.14
N HIS A 535 14.38 -18.60 -16.76
CA HIS A 535 15.16 -19.69 -17.35
C HIS A 535 15.50 -20.75 -16.31
N PHE A 536 15.10 -22.00 -16.54
CA PHE A 536 15.33 -23.12 -15.62
C PHE A 536 16.47 -24.03 -16.08
N TYR A 537 17.31 -24.44 -15.13
CA TYR A 537 18.51 -25.25 -15.34
C TYR A 537 18.60 -26.36 -14.27
N LYS A 538 19.39 -27.40 -14.56
CA LYS A 538 19.90 -28.32 -13.53
C LYS A 538 21.40 -28.09 -13.38
N ALA A 539 21.94 -28.07 -12.17
CA ALA A 539 23.35 -27.73 -11.92
C ALA A 539 24.33 -28.63 -12.70
N LYS A 540 23.98 -29.90 -12.93
CA LYS A 540 24.76 -30.84 -13.76
C LYS A 540 24.93 -30.44 -15.23
N ASP A 541 24.14 -29.50 -15.74
CA ASP A 541 24.28 -29.02 -17.12
C ASP A 541 25.48 -28.07 -17.28
N PHE A 542 25.96 -27.46 -16.19
CA PHE A 542 27.16 -26.63 -16.16
C PHE A 542 28.46 -27.47 -16.24
N GLY A 543 28.45 -28.70 -15.73
CA GLY A 543 29.60 -29.62 -15.76
C GLY A 543 29.90 -30.30 -17.10
N ARG A 544 29.30 -29.86 -18.21
CA ARG A 544 29.47 -30.49 -19.53
C ARG A 544 30.72 -29.95 -20.24
N ARG A 545 31.74 -30.80 -20.45
CA ARG A 545 33.05 -30.44 -21.08
C ARG A 545 32.99 -29.61 -22.39
N LYS A 546 31.87 -29.62 -23.14
CA LYS A 546 31.68 -28.76 -24.34
C LYS A 546 31.49 -27.26 -24.03
N MET A 547 31.29 -26.88 -22.76
CA MET A 547 31.10 -25.49 -22.32
C MET A 547 32.40 -24.70 -22.11
N LEU A 548 33.58 -25.34 -22.25
CA LEU A 548 34.88 -24.69 -22.02
C LEU A 548 35.39 -23.85 -23.20
N SER A 549 34.69 -23.83 -24.33
CA SER A 549 34.94 -22.85 -25.41
C SER A 549 34.13 -21.57 -25.15
N ALA A 550 34.79 -20.41 -25.28
CA ALA A 550 34.36 -19.12 -24.70
C ALA A 550 32.96 -18.58 -25.09
N ASN A 551 32.26 -19.19 -26.05
CA ASN A 551 31.02 -18.67 -26.64
C ASN A 551 29.80 -19.61 -26.58
N VAL A 552 29.86 -20.75 -25.86
CA VAL A 552 28.70 -21.65 -25.72
C VAL A 552 28.02 -21.43 -24.38
N ALA A 553 26.94 -20.63 -24.39
CA ALA A 553 26.08 -20.45 -23.22
C ALA A 553 25.33 -21.74 -22.87
N VAL A 554 25.10 -21.99 -21.58
CA VAL A 554 24.24 -23.09 -21.13
C VAL A 554 22.81 -22.81 -21.56
N SER A 555 22.24 -23.66 -22.42
CA SER A 555 20.84 -23.56 -22.82
C SER A 555 19.92 -23.95 -21.65
N PRO A 556 18.90 -23.13 -21.31
CA PRO A 556 17.91 -23.52 -20.30
C PRO A 556 17.08 -24.72 -20.78
N ARG A 557 16.63 -25.54 -19.83
CA ARG A 557 15.75 -26.70 -20.08
C ARG A 557 14.31 -26.30 -20.32
N GLU A 558 13.87 -25.27 -19.60
CA GLU A 558 12.54 -24.69 -19.68
C GLU A 558 12.70 -23.17 -19.68
N LYS A 559 11.88 -22.50 -20.48
CA LYS A 559 11.72 -21.05 -20.45
C LYS A 559 10.27 -20.74 -20.10
N ARG A 560 10.05 -19.83 -19.17
CA ARG A 560 8.76 -19.15 -19.00
C ARG A 560 8.96 -17.68 -19.34
N THR A 561 8.18 -17.18 -20.27
CA THR A 561 8.13 -15.75 -20.58
C THR A 561 6.89 -15.17 -19.92
N ARG A 562 6.89 -13.85 -19.70
CA ARG A 562 5.68 -13.13 -19.33
C ARG A 562 4.58 -13.44 -20.34
N ALA A 563 3.46 -13.98 -19.85
CA ALA A 563 2.29 -14.17 -20.69
C ALA A 563 1.79 -12.78 -21.08
N SER A 564 2.16 -12.33 -22.29
CA SER A 564 1.55 -11.15 -22.90
C SER A 564 0.04 -11.37 -22.84
N THR A 565 -0.68 -10.48 -22.16
CA THR A 565 -2.11 -10.65 -21.84
C THR A 565 -2.94 -10.33 -23.08
N SER A 566 -2.73 -11.15 -24.11
CA SER A 566 -3.09 -10.89 -25.49
C SER A 566 -3.16 -12.22 -26.24
N GLY A 567 -4.38 -12.65 -26.52
CA GLY A 567 -4.64 -13.44 -27.72
C GLY A 567 -4.40 -12.61 -28.99
N PRO A 568 -4.95 -13.02 -30.15
CA PRO A 568 -4.71 -12.38 -31.45
C PRO A 568 -5.04 -10.87 -31.57
N LEU A 569 -5.65 -10.28 -30.53
CA LEU A 569 -6.07 -8.88 -30.48
C LEU A 569 -4.94 -7.88 -30.16
N GLN A 570 -3.69 -8.30 -29.93
CA GLN A 570 -2.58 -7.38 -29.58
C GLN A 570 -2.27 -6.32 -30.66
N ARG A 571 -2.78 -6.46 -31.89
CA ARG A 571 -2.72 -5.40 -32.91
C ARG A 571 -3.55 -4.14 -32.58
N TRP A 572 -4.40 -4.22 -31.54
CA TRP A 572 -5.38 -3.18 -31.19
C TRP A 572 -5.13 -2.53 -29.81
N PHE A 573 -4.07 -2.92 -29.11
CA PHE A 573 -3.72 -2.41 -27.78
C PHE A 573 -2.32 -1.77 -27.77
N PRO A 574 -2.05 -0.79 -26.90
CA PRO A 574 -0.74 -0.15 -26.81
C PRO A 574 0.39 -1.15 -26.51
N ARG A 575 1.62 -0.79 -26.90
CA ARG A 575 2.81 -1.65 -26.76
C ARG A 575 2.95 -2.15 -25.33
N SER A 576 3.30 -3.42 -25.17
CA SER A 576 3.60 -4.01 -23.86
C SER A 576 4.73 -3.25 -23.18
N ILE A 577 4.46 -2.71 -21.99
CA ILE A 577 5.46 -2.12 -21.11
C ILE A 577 6.58 -3.14 -20.89
N GLY A 578 7.83 -2.81 -21.20
CA GLY A 578 8.96 -3.72 -20.98
C GLY A 578 9.19 -3.96 -19.48
N SER A 579 9.79 -5.09 -19.12
CA SER A 579 10.24 -5.29 -17.73
C SER A 579 11.30 -4.28 -17.30
N LEU A 580 11.49 -4.16 -15.98
CA LEU A 580 12.59 -3.37 -15.39
C LEU A 580 13.93 -4.13 -15.39
N ARG A 581 13.89 -5.46 -15.53
CA ARG A 581 15.00 -6.40 -15.37
C ARG A 581 14.84 -7.55 -16.37
N GLN A 582 15.91 -8.01 -16.99
CA GLN A 582 15.80 -8.85 -18.19
C GLN A 582 15.41 -10.30 -17.88
N THR A 583 16.16 -10.99 -17.02
CA THR A 583 16.03 -12.44 -16.88
C THR A 583 16.26 -12.93 -15.45
N LEU A 584 15.40 -13.84 -14.98
CA LEU A 584 15.62 -14.65 -13.79
C LEU A 584 16.10 -16.05 -14.18
N HIS A 585 17.23 -16.48 -13.66
CA HIS A 585 17.75 -17.83 -13.82
C HIS A 585 17.47 -18.65 -12.56
N ILE A 586 17.04 -19.90 -12.72
CA ILE A 586 16.72 -20.80 -11.62
C ILE A 586 17.47 -22.12 -11.82
N VAL A 587 18.37 -22.44 -10.89
CA VAL A 587 19.20 -23.66 -10.94
C VAL A 587 18.73 -24.62 -9.84
N ARG A 588 18.28 -25.80 -10.26
CA ARG A 588 17.86 -26.90 -9.37
C ARG A 588 18.95 -27.98 -9.27
N GLU A 589 18.83 -28.87 -8.30
CA GLU A 589 19.78 -29.99 -8.07
C GLU A 589 21.22 -29.49 -7.83
N VAL A 590 21.41 -28.36 -7.15
CA VAL A 590 22.75 -27.80 -6.90
C VAL A 590 23.52 -28.62 -5.86
N ASP A 591 22.84 -29.05 -4.79
CA ASP A 591 23.48 -29.72 -3.65
C ASP A 591 24.14 -31.03 -4.09
N SER A 592 23.41 -31.91 -4.79
CA SER A 592 23.90 -33.20 -5.29
C SER A 592 24.96 -33.12 -6.40
N VAL A 593 25.30 -31.91 -6.85
CA VAL A 593 26.36 -31.65 -7.84
C VAL A 593 27.57 -30.97 -7.22
N VAL A 594 27.34 -30.12 -6.21
CA VAL A 594 28.38 -29.39 -5.47
C VAL A 594 28.94 -30.23 -4.32
N ASP A 595 28.12 -31.09 -3.73
CA ASP A 595 28.42 -32.00 -2.62
C ASP A 595 27.63 -33.32 -2.78
N PRO A 596 28.09 -34.24 -3.66
CA PRO A 596 27.38 -35.49 -3.97
C PRO A 596 27.38 -36.53 -2.83
N GLY A 597 28.09 -36.28 -1.73
CA GLY A 597 28.38 -37.28 -0.71
C GLY A 597 29.49 -38.26 -1.10
N TYR A 598 29.73 -39.27 -0.25
CA TYR A 598 30.80 -40.26 -0.42
C TYR A 598 30.24 -41.60 -0.92
N HIS A 599 30.74 -42.09 -2.06
CA HIS A 599 30.40 -43.42 -2.58
C HIS A 599 31.51 -44.45 -2.27
N PHE A 600 31.15 -45.74 -2.27
CA PHE A 600 32.08 -46.83 -1.96
C PHE A 600 32.96 -47.28 -3.16
N ASP A 601 32.76 -46.72 -4.36
CA ASP A 601 33.56 -47.01 -5.57
C ASP A 601 34.50 -45.85 -5.92
N GLU A 602 35.81 -46.11 -5.95
CA GLU A 602 36.85 -45.14 -6.31
C GLU A 602 36.70 -44.59 -7.74
N GLN A 603 36.28 -45.40 -8.71
CA GLN A 603 36.11 -44.95 -10.10
C GLN A 603 34.89 -44.03 -10.26
N GLU A 604 33.82 -44.28 -9.51
CA GLU A 604 32.70 -43.35 -9.45
C GLU A 604 33.09 -42.06 -8.73
N ASN A 605 33.76 -42.14 -7.58
CA ASN A 605 34.25 -40.96 -6.85
C ASN A 605 35.14 -40.07 -7.73
N GLN A 606 36.06 -40.64 -8.51
CA GLN A 606 36.91 -39.87 -9.43
C GLN A 606 36.09 -39.18 -10.55
N ARG A 607 35.10 -39.87 -11.12
CA ARG A 607 34.18 -39.30 -12.12
C ARG A 607 33.25 -38.23 -11.54
N TYR A 608 32.85 -38.36 -10.28
CA TYR A 608 32.08 -37.33 -9.58
C TYR A 608 32.94 -36.11 -9.29
N GLY A 609 34.17 -36.27 -8.81
CA GLY A 609 35.11 -35.17 -8.59
C GLY A 609 35.40 -34.34 -9.85
N GLU A 610 35.63 -34.98 -11.00
CA GLU A 610 35.75 -34.26 -12.28
C GLU A 610 34.49 -33.48 -12.65
N ARG A 611 33.30 -34.07 -12.45
CA ARG A 611 32.01 -33.43 -12.79
C ARG A 611 31.68 -32.28 -11.84
N GLN A 612 31.97 -32.45 -10.56
CA GLN A 612 31.84 -31.45 -9.49
C GLN A 612 32.72 -30.24 -9.81
N PHE A 613 34.01 -30.46 -10.11
CA PHE A 613 34.94 -29.41 -10.49
C PHE A 613 34.45 -28.63 -11.73
N LEU A 614 34.08 -29.32 -12.81
CA LEU A 614 33.57 -28.68 -14.03
C LEU A 614 32.24 -27.94 -13.79
N ALA A 615 31.37 -28.45 -12.94
CA ALA A 615 30.11 -27.80 -12.62
C ALA A 615 30.31 -26.54 -11.76
N GLN A 616 31.18 -26.60 -10.75
CA GLN A 616 31.56 -25.44 -9.94
C GLN A 616 32.23 -24.35 -10.79
N GLU A 617 33.18 -24.72 -11.68
CA GLU A 617 33.80 -23.77 -12.62
C GLU A 617 32.77 -23.15 -13.58
N GLY A 618 31.84 -23.96 -14.11
CA GLY A 618 30.77 -23.48 -14.98
C GLY A 618 29.78 -22.55 -14.27
N LEU A 619 29.42 -22.86 -13.02
CA LEU A 619 28.61 -22.00 -12.17
C LEU A 619 29.33 -20.70 -11.81
N GLN A 620 30.63 -20.75 -11.55
CA GLN A 620 31.45 -19.56 -11.28
C GLN A 620 31.45 -18.61 -12.47
N LYS A 621 31.78 -19.11 -13.67
CA LYS A 621 31.78 -18.32 -14.91
C LYS A 621 30.40 -17.71 -15.20
N PHE A 622 29.33 -18.48 -14.96
CA PHE A 622 27.97 -18.00 -15.13
C PHE A 622 27.60 -16.89 -14.14
N ALA A 623 27.96 -17.04 -12.86
CA ALA A 623 27.77 -16.03 -11.83
C ALA A 623 28.59 -14.75 -12.11
N THR A 624 29.85 -14.88 -12.52
CA THR A 624 30.70 -13.74 -12.91
C THR A 624 30.06 -12.93 -14.04
N LYS A 625 29.63 -13.60 -15.12
CA LYS A 625 28.92 -12.94 -16.21
C LYS A 625 27.61 -12.27 -15.74
N LEU A 626 26.84 -12.91 -14.87
CA LEU A 626 25.59 -12.33 -14.37
C LEU A 626 25.83 -11.07 -13.52
N HIS A 627 26.94 -11.03 -12.77
CA HIS A 627 27.38 -9.83 -12.06
C HIS A 627 27.78 -8.72 -13.04
N GLU A 628 28.49 -9.04 -14.12
CA GLU A 628 28.87 -8.11 -15.21
C GLU A 628 27.65 -7.57 -15.99
N ASP A 629 26.72 -8.44 -16.40
CA ASP A 629 25.52 -8.11 -17.19
C ASP A 629 24.57 -7.14 -16.45
N GLY A 630 24.64 -7.07 -15.12
CA GLY A 630 23.98 -6.04 -14.30
C GLY A 630 22.46 -6.17 -14.11
N HIS A 631 21.74 -6.78 -15.06
CA HIS A 631 20.28 -6.71 -15.17
C HIS A 631 19.54 -8.07 -15.05
N SER A 632 20.25 -9.12 -14.67
CA SER A 632 19.74 -10.48 -14.51
C SER A 632 19.98 -11.03 -13.10
N TYR A 633 19.19 -12.02 -12.70
CA TYR A 633 19.16 -12.59 -11.35
C TYR A 633 19.32 -14.11 -11.37
N LEU A 634 19.81 -14.70 -10.29
CA LEU A 634 19.97 -16.16 -10.15
C LEU A 634 19.49 -16.64 -8.79
N ILE A 635 18.61 -17.64 -8.81
CA ILE A 635 18.18 -18.38 -7.61
C ILE A 635 18.63 -19.83 -7.73
N PHE A 636 19.39 -20.30 -6.75
CA PHE A 636 19.63 -21.72 -6.53
C PHE A 636 18.53 -22.29 -5.63
N LEU A 637 17.97 -23.45 -5.99
CA LEU A 637 17.04 -24.19 -5.14
C LEU A 637 17.74 -25.45 -4.60
N GLY A 638 17.74 -25.60 -3.28
CA GLY A 638 18.33 -26.73 -2.58
C GLY A 638 17.80 -26.87 -1.15
N SER A 639 18.47 -27.66 -0.32
CA SER A 639 18.07 -27.98 1.06
C SER A 639 19.14 -27.71 2.13
N GLN A 640 20.30 -27.18 1.75
CA GLN A 640 21.44 -27.01 2.63
C GLN A 640 21.39 -25.73 3.48
N ASN A 641 22.11 -25.75 4.61
CA ASN A 641 22.12 -24.66 5.58
C ASN A 641 23.10 -23.52 5.20
N GLU A 642 23.08 -22.44 5.99
CA GLU A 642 23.95 -21.27 5.78
C GLU A 642 25.45 -21.61 5.86
N GLN A 643 25.84 -22.55 6.73
CA GLN A 643 27.24 -22.99 6.87
C GLN A 643 27.73 -23.73 5.61
N TRP A 644 26.89 -24.59 5.04
CA TRP A 644 27.18 -25.27 3.77
C TRP A 644 27.29 -24.27 2.63
N TRP A 645 26.37 -23.32 2.50
CA TRP A 645 26.48 -22.22 1.53
C TRP A 645 27.79 -21.43 1.73
N GLY A 646 28.10 -21.08 2.98
CA GLY A 646 29.30 -20.36 3.39
C GLY A 646 30.60 -21.07 3.00
N THR A 647 30.57 -22.40 2.96
CA THR A 647 31.70 -23.26 2.61
C THR A 647 31.79 -23.50 1.09
N ASN A 648 30.67 -23.81 0.45
CA ASN A 648 30.63 -24.42 -0.88
C ASN A 648 30.24 -23.46 -2.02
N LEU A 649 29.61 -22.31 -1.75
CA LEU A 649 29.10 -21.40 -2.79
C LEU A 649 29.30 -19.91 -2.51
N LYS A 650 29.81 -19.52 -1.33
CA LYS A 650 30.09 -18.12 -0.96
C LYS A 650 30.97 -17.37 -1.97
N TYR A 651 31.85 -18.08 -2.71
CA TYR A 651 32.69 -17.49 -3.76
C TYR A 651 31.89 -16.90 -4.93
N LEU A 652 30.61 -17.24 -5.09
CA LEU A 652 29.69 -16.68 -6.09
C LEU A 652 29.19 -15.25 -5.71
N GLN A 653 29.54 -14.75 -4.52
CA GLN A 653 29.14 -13.42 -4.02
C GLN A 653 27.62 -13.24 -3.87
N GLY A 654 26.89 -14.32 -3.60
CA GLY A 654 25.45 -14.32 -3.31
C GLY A 654 25.10 -14.33 -1.82
N ALA A 655 23.80 -14.44 -1.52
CA ALA A 655 23.26 -14.60 -0.16
C ALA A 655 22.56 -15.95 0.03
N TRP A 656 22.54 -16.46 1.26
CA TRP A 656 21.67 -17.56 1.66
C TRP A 656 20.33 -17.04 2.17
N TRP A 657 19.25 -17.76 1.86
CA TRP A 657 17.89 -17.47 2.29
C TRP A 657 17.15 -18.76 2.64
N LEU A 658 16.30 -18.69 3.67
CA LEU A 658 15.56 -19.82 4.21
C LEU A 658 14.07 -19.74 3.85
N ASN A 659 13.56 -20.78 3.19
CA ASN A 659 12.13 -21.01 3.12
C ASN A 659 11.62 -21.48 4.50
N GLY A 660 10.88 -20.62 5.19
CA GLY A 660 10.23 -20.97 6.46
C GLY A 660 8.78 -21.40 6.22
N PRO A 661 8.35 -22.60 6.66
CA PRO A 661 6.93 -22.93 6.73
C PRO A 661 6.30 -22.14 7.88
N TRP A 662 5.57 -21.08 7.55
CA TRP A 662 4.71 -20.41 8.52
C TRP A 662 3.42 -21.21 8.65
N GLY A 663 3.43 -22.22 9.52
CA GLY A 663 2.24 -22.51 10.28
C GLY A 663 1.80 -21.20 10.94
N PHE A 664 0.56 -20.78 10.69
CA PHE A 664 0.02 -19.45 11.02
C PHE A 664 0.36 -19.00 12.46
N THR A 665 1.51 -18.34 12.59
CA THR A 665 1.84 -17.32 13.60
C THR A 665 1.76 -15.99 12.85
N VAL A 666 0.58 -15.49 12.49
CA VAL A 666 -0.36 -15.01 13.51
C VAL A 666 0.47 -14.46 14.66
N HIS A 667 0.81 -13.16 14.59
CA HIS A 667 0.84 -12.34 15.81
C HIS A 667 -0.32 -12.83 16.67
N THR A 668 -0.14 -13.11 17.96
CA THR A 668 -1.23 -13.66 18.81
C THR A 668 -2.54 -12.86 18.72
N ARG A 669 -2.47 -11.60 18.24
CA ARG A 669 -3.50 -10.76 17.60
C ARG A 669 -4.49 -11.40 16.59
N TYR A 670 -4.22 -12.55 15.95
CA TYR A 670 -5.11 -13.17 14.94
C TYR A 670 -5.59 -14.59 15.29
N VAL A 671 -5.68 -14.99 16.57
CA VAL A 671 -6.43 -16.21 16.89
C VAL A 671 -7.93 -15.96 16.63
N PRO A 672 -8.61 -16.70 15.75
CA PRO A 672 -10.07 -16.73 15.73
C PRO A 672 -10.57 -17.61 16.87
N ASP A 673 -11.65 -17.23 17.55
CA ASP A 673 -12.31 -18.05 18.59
C ASP A 673 -13.03 -19.28 17.99
N ALA A 674 -12.25 -20.20 17.42
CA ALA A 674 -12.72 -21.43 16.79
C ALA A 674 -12.85 -22.60 17.80
N LYS A 675 -13.46 -22.34 18.97
CA LYS A 675 -13.78 -23.37 19.99
C LYS A 675 -15.16 -23.21 20.65
N ARG A 676 -16.21 -22.93 19.87
CA ARG A 676 -17.63 -23.08 20.32
C ARG A 676 -18.57 -23.72 19.28
N SER A 677 -18.16 -24.86 18.70
CA SER A 677 -19.07 -25.65 17.83
C SER A 677 -18.75 -27.16 17.70
N VAL A 678 -18.02 -27.76 18.65
CA VAL A 678 -17.92 -29.24 18.76
C VAL A 678 -18.12 -29.65 20.22
N GLY A 679 -19.39 -29.85 20.60
CA GLY A 679 -19.80 -30.10 21.99
C GLY A 679 -21.10 -30.89 22.12
N LEU A 680 -21.47 -31.68 21.11
CA LEU A 680 -22.63 -32.57 21.12
C LEU A 680 -22.27 -33.85 20.38
N GLY A 681 -22.38 -35.01 21.05
CA GLY A 681 -22.32 -36.31 20.38
C GLY A 681 -21.17 -37.27 20.74
N LYS A 682 -20.85 -37.47 22.03
CA LYS A 682 -20.38 -38.79 22.50
C LYS A 682 -21.07 -39.17 23.81
N ARG A 683 -22.07 -40.04 23.72
CA ARG A 683 -22.61 -40.79 24.88
C ARG A 683 -21.52 -41.72 25.39
N GLN A 684 -21.19 -41.65 26.68
CA GLN A 684 -20.48 -42.74 27.35
C GLN A 684 -21.44 -43.92 27.57
N PRO A 685 -21.00 -45.18 27.43
CA PRO A 685 -21.75 -46.33 27.91
C PRO A 685 -21.63 -46.44 29.43
N ILE A 686 -22.74 -46.77 30.09
CA ILE A 686 -22.78 -47.03 31.53
C ILE A 686 -22.11 -48.39 31.79
N GLY A 687 -21.02 -48.40 32.55
CA GLY A 687 -20.41 -49.61 33.12
C GLY A 687 -20.67 -49.62 34.62
N LEU A 688 -21.12 -50.75 35.17
CA LEU A 688 -21.44 -50.89 36.59
C LEU A 688 -20.17 -50.99 37.45
N GLU A 689 -20.17 -50.34 38.60
CA GLU A 689 -19.32 -50.70 39.72
C GLU A 689 -19.98 -51.82 40.54
N VAL A 690 -19.19 -52.83 40.89
CA VAL A 690 -19.44 -53.79 41.97
C VAL A 690 -18.09 -54.06 42.62
N GLY A 691 -17.95 -53.71 43.91
CA GLY A 691 -16.71 -53.90 44.68
C GLY A 691 -16.42 -52.73 45.61
#